data_AF-A0A367J0Q9-F1
#
_entry.id   AF-A0A367J0Q9-F1
#
_cell.length_a   1.000
_cell.length_b   1.000
_cell.length_c   1.000
_cell.angle_alpha   90.00
_cell.angle_beta   90.00
_cell.angle_gamma   90.00
#
_symmetry.space_group_name_H-M   'P 1'
#
loop_
_entity.id
_entity.type
_entity.pdbx_description
1 polymer ?
#
loop_
_entity_poly.entity_id
_entity_poly.type
_entity_poly.pdbx_seq_one_letter_code
_entity_poly.pdbx_strand_id
1 'polypeptide(L)'
;MRFLDGETYSENMSEDNEEVAMEYTNEENESLNNLKHLARLAVMGFDHHDTDCLFGADAQDMTQPLSTDTFDSYNLAFSQELRQKFVDVMESTTRFIVLEFTSNWLLNEVKRFVVKSIQIGEDNWRVMTTPGSSLLNSRQLVTIIYIMECAKDYLSIIETAIWVLQKTNDHSLHPYIINTFRKYSCYWKLTNNSNRVINAIWTKHASLSSKGEKDKNIMMYMVQLVQEGYQMDDITRTQLQQDLQIKSKMRSHYMNNISVRNELLQLAKDPNISSVQLLAESLSLPSQNATGWIGLIFENVGEVLQIVSKEKRIYEEIKSYRHGRFLSQALFEFHRLLRAFAYVIKQVANATILTGQADTAVTYWLWNNGIVQEDMHKENSWVPLFAIMLVTNNIVTLDVLIKDFAVPWFERIGQEGHQQFCADDAKVNTFCQNLIILIRLLVIQNDNEPKSEEESATLSWQLRIEEFFLLEVQRQSHLACSLDRIEPLFSLMEQIIMIATNLPLSSSLLQDLVMLRADLLHIPWFRQACLRDLNGVYQRFASREAEAVTEKRLKKKMLNIVEELIGGDLLATQTMMQDTAPNFVDKLQRVFLNVSQWNEAQCRVQMNLLLDNISLYDASNQNPNNPHILSDDLSVNITQHTPASPPNKDLHTFVCFFYDAVLSDGKDDGEKATTLRRFQFFKNLIHELREPVLSELLTHGIRLLEGDASLSFPENMLLIQAAGQGSQFDADKFAYRSQAFLNIIQHMLAENIWPNEKKIELVKTIYRQIVRFRNSIPVYKVMQGANVCFSEAAAAIQIAKNDTDMAIIMLLTEGLPENVQIDNEIKLTLQELRTSLLLRLQLIVPYMSLIWEHPKEDECDILDWIRTLVPLLGSPLIHGNGSQEQFFEFMLDFMSLLIDEVPKDLKKASLQLLNSMHNELSSVPGMFQTRVKRIMPFLTHNIYLNSTRFASSILGLQPSADPQQQQQHLEACLEQSKPWEWLEDYANETSHDNDAPISLTLFNALKPKSVDNTYIKWFKFGFNAEIPNQNFTEELHPTPDCTNFEGMPLNESLLRGVFEVT
;
A
#
# COMPACT_ATOMS: atom_id res chain seq x y z
N MET A 1 -3.27 18.84 15.03
CA MET A 1 -4.69 18.87 15.46
C MET A 1 -4.75 18.54 16.94
N ARG A 2 -5.20 19.47 17.79
CA ARG A 2 -5.59 19.16 19.17
C ARG A 2 -7.11 19.01 19.17
N PHE A 3 -7.59 17.81 19.47
CA PHE A 3 -8.98 17.55 19.78
C PHE A 3 -9.29 18.22 21.13
N LEU A 4 -10.37 19.00 21.20
CA LEU A 4 -10.96 19.43 22.46
C LEU A 4 -12.35 18.82 22.56
N ASP A 5 -12.58 18.24 23.72
CA ASP A 5 -13.68 17.39 24.11
C ASP A 5 -15.05 18.06 24.01
N GLY A 6 -16.07 17.21 23.80
CA GLY A 6 -17.46 17.60 23.82
C GLY A 6 -17.94 17.94 25.22
N GLU A 7 -18.60 19.09 25.32
CA GLU A 7 -19.56 19.34 26.38
C GLU A 7 -20.90 19.76 25.76
N THR A 8 -21.91 18.96 26.03
CA THR A 8 -23.33 19.19 25.80
C THR A 8 -23.79 20.39 26.65
N TYR A 9 -24.28 21.45 26.01
CA TYR A 9 -25.11 22.46 26.70
C TYR A 9 -26.57 22.32 26.27
N SER A 10 -27.39 22.01 27.28
CA SER A 10 -28.84 21.86 27.24
C SER A 10 -29.56 23.19 27.03
N GLU A 11 -30.64 23.13 26.26
CA GLU A 11 -31.66 24.17 26.14
C GLU A 11 -32.21 24.62 27.51
N ASN A 12 -32.30 25.94 27.73
CA ASN A 12 -33.41 26.59 28.43
C ASN A 12 -33.40 28.12 28.19
N MET A 13 -34.35 28.54 27.36
CA MET A 13 -35.03 29.84 27.22
C MET A 13 -34.62 31.03 28.12
N SER A 14 -34.35 32.17 27.49
CA SER A 14 -35.08 33.42 27.76
C SER A 14 -35.00 34.35 26.54
N GLU A 15 -36.18 34.72 26.01
CA GLU A 15 -36.38 35.79 25.05
C GLU A 15 -35.92 37.12 25.66
N ASP A 16 -34.81 37.67 25.17
CA ASP A 16 -34.49 39.09 25.21
C ASP A 16 -33.53 39.37 24.04
N ASN A 17 -34.11 39.77 22.90
CA ASN A 17 -33.37 40.25 21.74
C ASN A 17 -32.83 41.66 22.05
N GLU A 18 -31.65 41.75 22.66
CA GLU A 18 -30.74 42.86 22.40
C GLU A 18 -29.83 42.46 21.23
N GLU A 19 -30.13 43.00 20.04
CA GLU A 19 -29.18 43.05 18.93
C GLU A 19 -27.95 43.83 19.39
N VAL A 20 -26.94 43.11 19.88
CA VAL A 20 -25.60 43.66 20.04
C VAL A 20 -25.04 43.84 18.63
N ALA A 21 -25.21 45.04 18.07
CA ALA A 21 -24.55 45.43 16.83
C ALA A 21 -23.03 45.42 17.07
N MET A 22 -22.37 44.32 16.69
CA MET A 22 -20.91 44.27 16.60
C MET A 22 -20.48 45.28 15.54
N GLU A 23 -19.81 46.36 15.96
CA GLU A 23 -19.18 47.30 15.03
C GLU A 23 -17.99 46.60 14.34
N TYR A 24 -18.18 46.19 13.09
CA TYR A 24 -17.10 45.70 12.22
C TYR A 24 -16.05 46.80 12.01
N THR A 25 -14.78 46.43 11.92
CA THR A 25 -13.75 47.38 11.50
C THR A 25 -13.98 47.81 10.04
N ASN A 26 -13.53 49.01 9.65
CA ASN A 26 -13.72 49.51 8.28
C ASN A 26 -13.11 48.56 7.23
N GLU A 27 -11.97 47.93 7.54
CA GLU A 27 -11.31 46.95 6.67
C GLU A 27 -12.12 45.65 6.52
N GLU A 28 -12.72 45.15 7.61
CA GLU A 28 -13.58 43.97 7.58
C GLU A 28 -14.86 44.20 6.76
N ASN A 29 -15.46 45.39 6.88
CA ASN A 29 -16.61 45.78 6.06
C ASN A 29 -16.25 45.90 4.57
N GLU A 30 -15.08 46.43 4.24
CA GLU A 30 -14.60 46.53 2.87
C GLU A 30 -14.38 45.15 2.24
N SER A 31 -13.70 44.24 2.96
CA SER A 31 -13.52 42.85 2.52
C SER A 31 -14.84 42.11 2.34
N LEU A 32 -15.78 42.26 3.28
CA LEU A 32 -17.10 41.64 3.18
C LEU A 32 -17.86 42.14 1.94
N ASN A 33 -17.86 43.45 1.69
CA ASN A 33 -18.51 44.04 0.52
C ASN A 33 -17.84 43.63 -0.79
N ASN A 34 -16.51 43.48 -0.80
CA ASN A 34 -15.78 42.97 -1.95
C ASN A 34 -16.18 41.51 -2.26
N LEU A 35 -16.27 40.64 -1.25
CA LEU A 35 -16.75 39.26 -1.42
C LEU A 35 -18.19 39.22 -1.97
N LYS A 36 -19.09 40.07 -1.47
CA LYS A 36 -20.47 40.21 -1.97
C LYS A 36 -20.51 40.62 -3.44
N HIS A 37 -19.72 41.63 -3.81
CA HIS A 37 -19.62 42.12 -5.18
C HIS A 37 -19.10 41.03 -6.13
N LEU A 38 -18.02 40.33 -5.77
CA LEU A 38 -17.49 39.20 -6.56
C LEU A 38 -18.51 38.07 -6.71
N ALA A 39 -19.29 37.78 -5.66
CA ALA A 39 -20.34 36.74 -5.69
C ALA A 39 -21.46 37.09 -6.64
N ARG A 40 -21.88 38.36 -6.65
CA ARG A 40 -22.88 38.83 -7.60
C ARG A 40 -22.37 38.75 -9.04
N LEU A 41 -21.13 39.15 -9.30
CA LEU A 41 -20.54 39.08 -10.63
C LEU A 41 -20.44 37.61 -11.11
N ALA A 42 -20.08 36.67 -10.24
CA ALA A 42 -20.08 35.24 -10.52
C ALA A 42 -21.48 34.69 -10.86
N VAL A 43 -22.47 35.03 -10.02
CA VAL A 43 -23.80 34.42 -10.08
C VAL A 43 -24.66 35.07 -11.16
N MET A 44 -24.59 36.38 -11.36
CA MET A 44 -25.46 37.12 -12.28
C MET A 44 -24.78 37.55 -13.58
N GLY A 45 -23.46 37.70 -13.60
CA GLY A 45 -22.71 38.09 -14.80
C GLY A 45 -22.60 39.59 -15.06
N PHE A 46 -23.20 40.41 -14.20
CA PHE A 46 -23.17 41.87 -14.29
C PHE A 46 -23.13 42.49 -12.89
N ASP A 47 -22.50 43.66 -12.78
CA ASP A 47 -22.46 44.45 -11.55
C ASP A 47 -23.32 45.71 -11.71
N HIS A 48 -24.18 45.97 -10.74
CA HIS A 48 -24.95 47.22 -10.65
C HIS A 48 -24.53 48.06 -9.44
N HIS A 49 -23.37 47.76 -8.83
CA HIS A 49 -22.82 48.45 -7.65
C HIS A 49 -23.72 48.42 -6.40
N ASP A 50 -24.83 47.69 -6.44
CA ASP A 50 -25.70 47.39 -5.32
C ASP A 50 -25.29 46.04 -4.71
N THR A 51 -24.62 46.09 -3.55
CA THR A 51 -24.08 44.90 -2.85
C THR A 51 -25.05 44.30 -1.85
N ASP A 52 -26.26 44.84 -1.70
CA ASP A 52 -27.20 44.40 -0.66
C ASP A 52 -27.93 43.10 -1.03
N CYS A 53 -28.12 42.83 -2.33
CA CYS A 53 -28.80 41.63 -2.84
C CYS A 53 -27.91 40.84 -3.82
N LEU A 54 -27.83 39.51 -3.64
CA LEU A 54 -27.06 38.63 -4.54
C LEU A 54 -27.65 38.56 -5.96
N PHE A 55 -28.98 38.49 -6.07
CA PHE A 55 -29.69 38.26 -7.34
C PHE A 55 -30.18 39.56 -8.02
N GLY A 56 -29.90 40.73 -7.44
CA GLY A 56 -30.34 42.03 -7.94
C GLY A 56 -31.71 42.48 -7.43
N ALA A 57 -32.02 43.76 -7.61
CA ALA A 57 -33.29 44.36 -7.16
C ALA A 57 -34.51 43.73 -7.89
N ASP A 58 -34.36 43.46 -9.19
CA ASP A 58 -35.39 42.82 -10.03
C ASP A 58 -35.72 41.39 -9.60
N ALA A 59 -34.87 40.76 -8.77
CA ALA A 59 -35.11 39.43 -8.23
C ALA A 59 -36.39 39.37 -7.39
N GLN A 60 -36.86 40.48 -6.81
CA GLN A 60 -38.10 40.53 -6.03
C GLN A 60 -39.35 40.28 -6.89
N ASP A 61 -39.31 40.63 -8.18
CA ASP A 61 -40.44 40.51 -9.10
C ASP A 61 -40.38 39.26 -10.00
N MET A 62 -39.25 38.53 -10.00
CA MET A 62 -39.10 37.29 -10.78
C MET A 62 -40.09 36.17 -10.41
N THR A 63 -40.83 35.65 -11.39
CA THR A 63 -41.76 34.53 -11.19
C THR A 63 -41.35 33.26 -11.94
N GLN A 64 -40.21 33.29 -12.62
CA GLN A 64 -39.60 32.14 -13.28
C GLN A 64 -38.07 32.23 -13.18
N PRO A 65 -37.35 31.10 -13.15
CA PRO A 65 -35.90 31.09 -13.18
C PRO A 65 -35.37 31.70 -14.48
N LEU A 66 -34.17 32.28 -14.43
CA LEU A 66 -33.47 32.72 -15.64
C LEU A 66 -33.17 31.51 -16.53
N SER A 67 -33.44 31.65 -17.84
CA SER A 67 -33.15 30.60 -18.81
C SER A 67 -31.66 30.29 -18.86
N THR A 68 -31.31 29.02 -18.68
CA THR A 68 -29.95 28.50 -18.83
C THR A 68 -29.58 28.19 -20.28
N ASP A 69 -30.52 28.36 -21.22
CA ASP A 69 -30.40 28.06 -22.66
C ASP A 69 -30.26 29.30 -23.55
N THR A 70 -29.63 30.35 -23.00
CA THR A 70 -29.27 31.57 -23.73
C THR A 70 -27.78 31.60 -24.06
N PHE A 71 -27.43 32.31 -25.14
CA PHE A 71 -26.04 32.53 -25.53
C PHE A 71 -25.21 33.15 -24.39
N ASP A 72 -25.78 34.16 -23.71
CA ASP A 72 -25.13 34.83 -22.58
C ASP A 72 -24.89 33.88 -21.40
N SER A 73 -25.86 33.01 -21.07
CA SER A 73 -25.70 32.02 -19.99
C SER A 73 -24.64 30.97 -20.33
N TYR A 74 -24.41 30.66 -21.61
CA TYR A 74 -23.36 29.71 -22.01
C TYR A 74 -21.97 30.33 -21.91
N ASN A 75 -21.86 31.64 -22.14
CA ASN A 75 -20.61 32.40 -22.00
C ASN A 75 -20.30 32.80 -20.56
N LEU A 76 -21.28 32.69 -19.65
CA LEU A 76 -21.11 32.98 -18.23
C LEU A 76 -20.39 31.83 -17.50
N ALA A 77 -19.06 31.94 -17.43
CA ALA A 77 -18.20 31.04 -16.69
C ALA A 77 -17.75 31.66 -15.34
N PHE A 78 -17.61 30.81 -14.31
CA PHE A 78 -16.84 31.16 -13.12
C PHE A 78 -15.35 31.09 -13.50
N SER A 79 -14.81 32.20 -14.02
CA SER A 79 -13.47 32.24 -14.60
C SER A 79 -12.39 32.01 -13.54
N GLN A 80 -11.22 31.54 -13.99
CA GLN A 80 -10.07 31.33 -13.10
C GLN A 80 -9.63 32.65 -12.45
N GLU A 81 -9.68 33.75 -13.20
CA GLU A 81 -9.40 35.09 -12.69
C GLU A 81 -10.33 35.46 -11.52
N LEU A 82 -11.63 35.16 -11.63
CA LEU A 82 -12.60 35.47 -10.58
C LEU A 82 -12.37 34.58 -9.35
N ARG A 83 -12.10 33.29 -9.57
CA ARG A 83 -11.77 32.34 -8.51
C ARG A 83 -10.53 32.77 -7.74
N GLN A 84 -9.48 33.22 -8.44
CA GLN A 84 -8.25 33.69 -7.79
C GLN A 84 -8.53 34.93 -6.94
N LYS A 85 -9.30 35.90 -7.45
CA LYS A 85 -9.72 37.08 -6.66
C LYS A 85 -10.47 36.69 -5.40
N PHE A 86 -11.36 35.69 -5.45
CA PHE A 86 -12.03 35.19 -4.26
C PHE A 86 -11.03 34.64 -3.22
N VAL A 87 -10.09 33.80 -3.66
CA VAL A 87 -9.07 33.21 -2.79
C VAL A 87 -8.19 34.31 -2.18
N ASP A 88 -7.72 35.26 -2.97
CA ASP A 88 -6.86 36.36 -2.50
C ASP A 88 -7.57 37.22 -1.43
N VAL A 89 -8.86 37.52 -1.61
CA VAL A 89 -9.67 38.28 -0.63
C VAL A 89 -9.95 37.43 0.62
N MET A 90 -10.23 36.14 0.46
CA MET A 90 -10.48 35.23 1.59
C MET A 90 -9.21 34.96 2.43
N GLU A 91 -8.04 34.93 1.81
CA GLU A 91 -6.75 34.74 2.49
C GLU A 91 -6.25 36.02 3.18
N SER A 92 -6.58 37.19 2.64
CA SER A 92 -6.24 38.49 3.23
C SER A 92 -7.19 38.94 4.34
N THR A 93 -8.31 38.23 4.55
CA THR A 93 -9.36 38.60 5.51
C THR A 93 -9.46 37.59 6.67
N THR A 94 -10.06 37.97 7.79
CA THR A 94 -10.29 37.07 8.94
C THR A 94 -11.29 35.94 8.59
N ARG A 95 -11.09 34.76 9.20
CA ARG A 95 -12.02 33.62 9.07
C ARG A 95 -13.45 33.97 9.50
N PHE A 96 -13.58 34.88 10.46
CA PHE A 96 -14.87 35.39 10.92
C PHE A 96 -15.66 36.03 9.78
N ILE A 97 -15.07 36.97 9.03
CA ILE A 97 -15.74 37.62 7.88
C ILE A 97 -16.04 36.64 6.75
N VAL A 98 -15.17 35.66 6.51
CA VAL A 98 -15.45 34.61 5.51
C VAL A 98 -16.70 33.81 5.90
N LEU A 99 -16.85 33.46 7.18
CA LEU A 99 -18.04 32.76 7.68
C LEU A 99 -19.28 33.68 7.72
N GLU A 100 -19.12 34.96 8.06
CA GLU A 100 -20.20 35.95 7.97
C GLU A 100 -20.72 36.07 6.54
N PHE A 101 -19.80 36.11 5.56
CA PHE A 101 -20.13 36.10 4.15
C PHE A 101 -20.87 34.83 3.72
N THR A 102 -20.38 33.63 4.06
CA THR A 102 -20.99 32.37 3.57
C THR A 102 -22.25 31.98 4.33
N SER A 103 -22.20 31.96 5.66
CA SER A 103 -23.27 31.43 6.53
C SER A 103 -24.37 32.46 6.78
N ASN A 104 -24.02 33.72 7.02
CA ASN A 104 -25.00 34.74 7.41
C ASN A 104 -25.54 35.54 6.22
N TRP A 105 -24.73 35.83 5.19
CA TRP A 105 -25.21 36.55 4.01
C TRP A 105 -25.60 35.60 2.87
N LEU A 106 -24.65 34.87 2.29
CA LEU A 106 -24.85 34.09 1.06
C LEU A 106 -25.94 33.01 1.21
N LEU A 107 -25.86 32.19 2.26
CA LEU A 107 -26.85 31.16 2.54
C LEU A 107 -28.26 31.74 2.73
N ASN A 108 -28.38 32.88 3.44
CA ASN A 108 -29.66 33.53 3.68
C ASN A 108 -30.27 34.12 2.40
N GLU A 109 -29.44 34.71 1.53
CA GLU A 109 -29.89 35.20 0.22
C GLU A 109 -30.40 34.06 -0.67
N VAL A 110 -29.71 32.91 -0.68
CA VAL A 110 -30.18 31.71 -1.39
C VAL A 110 -31.50 31.20 -0.83
N LYS A 111 -31.63 31.14 0.52
CA LYS A 111 -32.86 30.71 1.19
C LYS A 111 -34.05 31.62 0.85
N ARG A 112 -33.84 32.95 0.80
CA ARG A 112 -34.88 33.93 0.43
C ARG A 112 -35.28 33.84 -1.04
N PHE A 113 -34.34 33.56 -1.93
CA PHE A 113 -34.61 33.56 -3.37
C PHE A 113 -35.37 32.32 -3.84
N VAL A 114 -35.03 31.12 -3.33
CA VAL A 114 -35.69 29.88 -3.74
C VAL A 114 -37.13 29.79 -3.23
N VAL A 115 -37.44 30.35 -2.05
CA VAL A 115 -38.81 30.43 -1.52
C VAL A 115 -39.21 31.89 -1.39
N LYS A 116 -39.90 32.43 -2.39
CA LYS A 116 -40.50 33.76 -2.24
C LYS A 116 -41.67 33.74 -1.28
N SER A 117 -41.59 34.52 -0.21
CA SER A 117 -42.69 34.77 0.73
C SER A 117 -43.68 35.80 0.14
N ILE A 118 -44.43 35.43 -0.90
CA ILE A 118 -45.48 36.31 -1.43
C ILE A 118 -46.77 36.05 -0.64
N GLN A 119 -47.30 37.07 0.04
CA GLN A 119 -48.64 37.01 0.61
C GLN A 119 -49.66 36.87 -0.54
N ILE A 120 -50.49 35.83 -0.48
CA ILE A 120 -51.50 35.56 -1.51
C ILE A 120 -52.59 36.65 -1.40
N GLY A 121 -52.56 37.63 -2.31
CA GLY A 121 -53.62 38.62 -2.52
C GLY A 121 -54.50 38.29 -3.74
N GLU A 122 -55.64 38.99 -3.86
CA GLU A 122 -56.65 38.80 -4.93
C GLU A 122 -56.11 39.05 -6.35
N ASP A 123 -54.95 39.71 -6.52
CA ASP A 123 -54.32 39.99 -7.82
C ASP A 123 -53.17 39.02 -8.19
N ASN A 124 -52.66 38.23 -7.23
CA ASN A 124 -51.46 37.37 -7.44
C ASN A 124 -51.79 35.89 -7.75
N TRP A 125 -53.06 35.50 -7.81
CA TRP A 125 -53.46 34.10 -8.03
C TRP A 125 -53.12 33.55 -9.43
N ARG A 126 -52.87 34.42 -10.43
CA ARG A 126 -52.53 34.02 -11.81
C ARG A 126 -51.03 33.94 -12.09
N VAL A 127 -50.18 34.58 -11.27
CA VAL A 127 -48.72 34.64 -11.48
C VAL A 127 -47.98 33.66 -10.57
N MET A 128 -48.66 32.57 -10.21
CA MET A 128 -48.11 31.55 -9.32
C MET A 128 -46.91 30.89 -10.02
N THR A 129 -45.71 31.07 -9.47
CA THR A 129 -44.73 29.98 -9.52
C THR A 129 -45.46 28.74 -9.01
N THR A 130 -45.47 27.67 -9.80
CA THR A 130 -46.06 26.40 -9.36
C THR A 130 -45.47 26.06 -7.99
N PRO A 131 -46.26 25.69 -6.96
CA PRO A 131 -45.74 25.40 -5.64
C PRO A 131 -44.59 24.37 -5.70
N GLY A 132 -43.38 24.81 -5.34
CA GLY A 132 -42.16 24.02 -5.43
C GLY A 132 -41.30 24.24 -6.68
N SER A 133 -41.65 25.15 -7.59
CA SER A 133 -40.73 25.62 -8.63
C SER A 133 -39.68 26.56 -8.03
N SER A 134 -38.40 26.22 -8.18
CA SER A 134 -37.28 27.05 -7.73
C SER A 134 -37.01 28.18 -8.72
N LEU A 135 -36.72 29.38 -8.23
CA LEU A 135 -36.16 30.47 -9.05
C LEU A 135 -34.66 30.31 -9.30
N LEU A 136 -33.98 29.54 -8.46
CA LEU A 136 -32.58 29.19 -8.64
C LEU A 136 -32.44 28.15 -9.75
N ASN A 137 -31.61 28.43 -10.75
CA ASN A 137 -31.26 27.48 -11.80
C ASN A 137 -29.98 26.69 -11.48
N SER A 138 -29.70 25.66 -12.27
CA SER A 138 -28.57 24.75 -12.04
C SER A 138 -27.21 25.44 -12.09
N ARG A 139 -27.00 26.38 -13.03
CA ARG A 139 -25.75 27.14 -13.14
C ARG A 139 -25.50 27.94 -11.87
N GLN A 140 -26.49 28.71 -11.42
CA GLN A 140 -26.39 29.53 -10.22
C GLN A 140 -26.10 28.66 -8.97
N LEU A 141 -26.81 27.54 -8.82
CA LEU A 141 -26.59 26.60 -7.71
C LEU A 141 -25.13 26.09 -7.69
N VAL A 142 -24.61 25.65 -8.82
CA VAL A 142 -23.24 25.14 -8.93
C VAL A 142 -22.22 26.26 -8.66
N THR A 143 -22.43 27.47 -9.19
CA THR A 143 -21.56 28.62 -8.90
C THR A 143 -21.53 28.96 -7.41
N ILE A 144 -22.68 28.94 -6.73
CA ILE A 144 -22.75 29.18 -5.28
C ILE A 144 -21.99 28.11 -4.49
N ILE A 145 -22.13 26.83 -4.88
CA ILE A 145 -21.37 25.73 -4.28
C ILE A 145 -19.86 25.96 -4.45
N TYR A 146 -19.40 26.38 -5.63
CA TYR A 146 -17.98 26.68 -5.87
C TYR A 146 -17.47 27.87 -5.04
N ILE A 147 -18.28 28.91 -4.84
CA ILE A 147 -17.92 30.04 -3.97
C ILE A 147 -17.72 29.55 -2.52
N MET A 148 -18.66 28.76 -2.00
CA MET A 148 -18.54 28.18 -0.66
C MET A 148 -17.38 27.15 -0.54
N GLU A 149 -17.05 26.46 -1.64
CA GLU A 149 -15.88 25.57 -1.73
C GLU A 149 -14.56 26.35 -1.62
N CYS A 150 -14.47 27.51 -2.28
CA CYS A 150 -13.32 28.42 -2.15
C CYS A 150 -13.16 28.89 -0.69
N ALA A 151 -14.28 29.17 -0.02
CA ALA A 151 -14.31 29.50 1.40
C ALA A 151 -14.04 28.31 2.32
N LYS A 152 -13.92 27.07 1.81
CA LYS A 152 -13.77 25.85 2.62
C LYS A 152 -14.86 25.72 3.69
N ASP A 153 -16.08 26.19 3.41
CA ASP A 153 -17.22 26.11 4.31
C ASP A 153 -18.15 24.95 3.89
N TYR A 154 -17.66 23.73 4.09
CA TYR A 154 -18.34 22.52 3.65
C TYR A 154 -19.65 22.25 4.38
N LEU A 155 -19.84 22.77 5.60
CA LEU A 155 -21.09 22.61 6.34
C LEU A 155 -22.22 23.43 5.72
N SER A 156 -21.94 24.69 5.37
CA SER A 156 -22.89 25.55 4.66
C SER A 156 -23.25 25.00 3.27
N ILE A 157 -22.32 24.34 2.58
CA ILE A 157 -22.62 23.64 1.31
C ILE A 157 -23.67 22.54 1.54
N ILE A 158 -23.47 21.71 2.57
CA ILE A 158 -24.40 20.62 2.90
C ILE A 158 -25.74 21.15 3.36
N GLU A 159 -25.77 22.23 4.16
CA GLU A 159 -27.00 22.89 4.57
C GLU A 159 -27.76 23.46 3.37
N THR A 160 -27.06 24.14 2.45
CA THR A 160 -27.63 24.66 1.20
C THR A 160 -28.26 23.51 0.40
N ALA A 161 -27.54 22.41 0.19
CA ALA A 161 -28.02 21.27 -0.57
C ALA A 161 -29.26 20.62 0.07
N ILE A 162 -29.27 20.41 1.39
CA ILE A 162 -30.43 19.89 2.13
C ILE A 162 -31.63 20.83 1.98
N TRP A 163 -31.41 22.12 2.18
CA TRP A 163 -32.48 23.11 2.17
C TRP A 163 -33.08 23.25 0.77
N VAL A 164 -32.27 23.32 -0.29
CA VAL A 164 -32.74 23.37 -1.68
C VAL A 164 -33.53 22.10 -2.01
N LEU A 165 -33.05 20.90 -1.63
CA LEU A 165 -33.76 19.63 -1.86
C LEU A 165 -35.16 19.62 -1.24
N GLN A 166 -35.28 20.13 -0.02
CA GLN A 166 -36.55 20.15 0.71
C GLN A 166 -37.56 21.12 0.09
N LYS A 167 -37.10 22.21 -0.54
CA LYS A 167 -37.98 23.29 -1.04
C LYS A 167 -38.30 23.21 -2.54
N THR A 168 -37.41 22.68 -3.36
CA THR A 168 -37.63 22.57 -4.82
C THR A 168 -38.20 21.21 -5.22
N ASN A 169 -39.22 21.15 -6.07
CA ASN A 169 -39.65 19.94 -6.80
C ASN A 169 -39.10 19.91 -8.24
N ASP A 170 -38.19 20.82 -8.58
CA ASP A 170 -37.61 20.88 -9.93
C ASP A 170 -36.63 19.72 -10.16
N HIS A 171 -37.02 18.80 -11.04
CA HIS A 171 -36.23 17.64 -11.45
C HIS A 171 -34.88 18.02 -12.08
N SER A 172 -34.75 19.22 -12.65
CA SER A 172 -33.50 19.67 -13.27
C SER A 172 -32.40 19.95 -12.24
N LEU A 173 -32.76 20.29 -10.99
CA LEU A 173 -31.82 20.58 -9.90
C LEU A 173 -31.38 19.33 -9.14
N HIS A 174 -32.21 18.29 -9.07
CA HIS A 174 -31.91 17.08 -8.29
C HIS A 174 -30.55 16.42 -8.63
N PRO A 175 -30.13 16.28 -9.91
CA PRO A 175 -28.81 15.73 -10.22
C PRO A 175 -27.66 16.50 -9.55
N TYR A 176 -27.73 17.83 -9.56
CA TYR A 176 -26.68 18.68 -8.99
C TYR A 176 -26.66 18.58 -7.46
N ILE A 177 -27.83 18.62 -6.81
CA ILE A 177 -27.96 18.49 -5.36
C ILE A 177 -27.41 17.14 -4.87
N ILE A 178 -27.81 16.04 -5.54
CA ILE A 178 -27.34 14.70 -5.21
C ILE A 178 -25.83 14.57 -5.41
N ASN A 179 -25.31 15.15 -6.50
CA ASN A 179 -23.87 15.16 -6.75
C ASN A 179 -23.10 16.04 -5.76
N THR A 180 -23.68 17.11 -5.21
CA THR A 180 -23.10 17.84 -4.07
C THR A 180 -22.93 16.93 -2.85
N PHE A 181 -23.92 16.10 -2.51
CA PHE A 181 -23.78 15.14 -1.42
C PHE A 181 -22.70 14.08 -1.70
N ARG A 182 -22.55 13.63 -2.95
CA ARG A 182 -21.47 12.71 -3.35
C ARG A 182 -20.08 13.36 -3.22
N LYS A 183 -19.89 14.54 -3.84
CA LYS A 183 -18.62 15.29 -3.84
C LYS A 183 -18.10 15.53 -2.43
N TYR A 184 -18.99 15.94 -1.53
CA TYR A 184 -18.63 16.29 -0.15
C TYR A 184 -18.94 15.20 0.87
N SER A 185 -19.01 13.94 0.43
CA SER A 185 -19.36 12.80 1.28
C SER A 185 -18.46 12.63 2.50
N CYS A 186 -17.15 12.79 2.35
CA CYS A 186 -16.21 12.72 3.46
C CYS A 186 -16.57 13.70 4.59
N TYR A 187 -16.99 14.93 4.27
CA TYR A 187 -17.23 15.98 5.27
C TYR A 187 -18.50 15.73 6.09
N TRP A 188 -19.62 15.41 5.46
CA TRP A 188 -20.85 15.15 6.23
C TRP A 188 -20.82 13.81 6.96
N LYS A 189 -20.06 12.83 6.46
CA LYS A 189 -19.79 11.57 7.16
C LYS A 189 -18.96 11.79 8.43
N LEU A 190 -17.90 12.59 8.35
CA LEU A 190 -17.02 12.89 9.49
C LEU A 190 -17.67 13.84 10.53
N THR A 191 -18.58 14.71 10.10
CA THR A 191 -19.27 15.68 10.99
C THR A 191 -20.59 15.14 11.57
N ASN A 192 -20.85 13.83 11.47
CA ASN A 192 -22.05 13.17 11.96
C ASN A 192 -23.39 13.76 11.42
N ASN A 193 -23.36 14.33 10.21
CA ASN A 193 -24.54 14.88 9.54
C ASN A 193 -25.26 13.84 8.65
N SER A 194 -24.80 12.58 8.66
CA SER A 194 -25.34 11.47 7.84
C SER A 194 -26.85 11.32 7.99
N ASN A 195 -27.37 11.32 9.22
CA ASN A 195 -28.81 11.17 9.48
C ASN A 195 -29.63 12.32 8.88
N ARG A 196 -29.11 13.55 8.89
CA ARG A 196 -29.80 14.72 8.31
C ARG A 196 -29.90 14.59 6.79
N VAL A 197 -28.81 14.20 6.13
CA VAL A 197 -28.77 13.99 4.67
C VAL A 197 -29.73 12.86 4.27
N ILE A 198 -29.65 11.71 4.93
CA ILE A 198 -30.51 10.54 4.66
C ILE A 198 -31.98 10.89 4.87
N ASN A 199 -32.33 11.51 6.00
CA ASN A 199 -33.71 11.90 6.29
C ASN A 199 -34.24 12.92 5.27
N ALA A 200 -33.41 13.87 4.82
CA ALA A 200 -33.82 14.84 3.81
C ALA A 200 -34.12 14.16 2.46
N ILE A 201 -33.29 13.22 2.03
CA ILE A 201 -33.48 12.46 0.78
C ILE A 201 -34.73 11.57 0.88
N TRP A 202 -34.89 10.87 2.01
CA TRP A 202 -36.06 10.03 2.25
C TRP A 202 -37.36 10.84 2.25
N THR A 203 -37.39 11.95 3.00
CA THR A 203 -38.55 12.85 3.07
C THR A 203 -38.90 13.38 1.68
N LYS A 204 -37.87 13.68 0.86
CA LYS A 204 -38.08 14.12 -0.51
C LYS A 204 -38.71 13.02 -1.37
N HIS A 205 -38.18 11.80 -1.31
CA HIS A 205 -38.75 10.65 -2.01
C HIS A 205 -40.21 10.40 -1.61
N ALA A 206 -40.50 10.39 -0.31
CA ALA A 206 -41.87 10.20 0.21
C ALA A 206 -42.82 11.33 -0.26
N SER A 207 -42.33 12.58 -0.30
CA SER A 207 -43.10 13.72 -0.81
C SER A 207 -43.39 13.63 -2.31
N LEU A 208 -42.48 13.09 -3.12
CA LEU A 208 -42.70 12.90 -4.56
C LEU A 208 -43.60 11.69 -4.83
N SER A 209 -43.35 10.57 -4.14
CA SER A 209 -44.13 9.33 -4.24
C SER A 209 -45.60 9.55 -3.84
N SER A 210 -45.88 10.36 -2.81
CA SER A 210 -47.26 10.73 -2.44
C SER A 210 -48.01 11.55 -3.50
N LYS A 211 -47.28 12.26 -4.37
CA LYS A 211 -47.83 12.98 -5.54
C LYS A 211 -47.88 12.09 -6.80
N GLY A 212 -47.38 10.86 -6.73
CA GLY A 212 -47.26 9.96 -7.87
C GLY A 212 -46.09 10.27 -8.82
N GLU A 213 -45.17 11.15 -8.40
CA GLU A 213 -43.95 11.49 -9.12
C GLU A 213 -42.81 10.59 -8.68
N LYS A 214 -41.95 10.19 -9.63
CA LYS A 214 -40.80 9.33 -9.38
C LYS A 214 -39.55 9.99 -9.92
N ASP A 215 -38.61 10.32 -9.04
CA ASP A 215 -37.31 10.84 -9.45
C ASP A 215 -36.23 9.76 -9.35
N LYS A 216 -35.67 9.41 -10.52
CA LYS A 216 -34.68 8.35 -10.63
C LYS A 216 -33.36 8.68 -9.93
N ASN A 217 -32.94 9.95 -9.94
CA ASN A 217 -31.67 10.36 -9.33
C ASN A 217 -31.72 10.19 -7.82
N ILE A 218 -32.85 10.57 -7.20
CA ILE A 218 -33.09 10.42 -5.76
C ILE A 218 -33.15 8.93 -5.39
N MET A 219 -33.96 8.13 -6.10
CA MET A 219 -34.09 6.70 -5.82
C MET A 219 -32.76 5.96 -5.96
N MET A 220 -31.98 6.22 -7.01
CA MET A 220 -30.68 5.57 -7.21
C MET A 220 -29.66 5.98 -6.15
N TYR A 221 -29.71 7.23 -5.67
CA TYR A 221 -28.83 7.65 -4.57
C TYR A 221 -29.22 6.99 -3.25
N MET A 222 -30.52 6.76 -2.99
CA MET A 222 -30.95 5.98 -1.84
C MET A 222 -30.46 4.53 -1.90
N VAL A 223 -30.50 3.89 -3.07
CA VAL A 223 -29.89 2.56 -3.27
C VAL A 223 -28.40 2.58 -2.95
N GLN A 224 -27.67 3.59 -3.40
CA GLN A 224 -26.26 3.77 -3.07
C GLN A 224 -26.03 3.90 -1.55
N LEU A 225 -26.81 4.72 -0.85
CA LEU A 225 -26.69 4.87 0.61
C LEU A 225 -26.96 3.56 1.35
N VAL A 226 -27.93 2.75 0.91
CA VAL A 226 -28.18 1.43 1.47
C VAL A 226 -26.98 0.48 1.25
N GLN A 227 -26.38 0.51 0.07
CA GLN A 227 -25.18 -0.29 -0.24
C GLN A 227 -23.96 0.14 0.58
N GLU A 228 -23.86 1.43 0.92
CA GLU A 228 -22.82 1.96 1.82
C GLU A 228 -23.05 1.59 3.31
N GLY A 229 -24.13 0.86 3.64
CA GLY A 229 -24.39 0.34 4.98
C GLY A 229 -25.29 1.22 5.85
N TYR A 230 -25.90 2.26 5.31
CA TYR A 230 -26.83 3.10 6.07
C TYR A 230 -28.16 2.39 6.32
N GLN A 231 -28.61 2.41 7.57
CA GLN A 231 -29.85 1.76 7.98
C GLN A 231 -31.07 2.52 7.45
N MET A 232 -31.96 1.80 6.78
CA MET A 232 -33.32 2.23 6.46
C MET A 232 -34.29 1.21 7.07
N ASP A 233 -35.45 1.68 7.49
CA ASP A 233 -36.51 0.82 7.99
C ASP A 233 -37.08 -0.10 6.88
N ASP A 234 -37.57 -1.27 7.28
CA ASP A 234 -37.96 -2.31 6.31
C ASP A 234 -39.15 -1.89 5.43
N ILE A 235 -40.03 -1.04 5.96
CA ILE A 235 -41.19 -0.50 5.26
C ILE A 235 -40.73 0.39 4.10
N THR A 236 -39.77 1.28 4.36
CA THR A 236 -39.26 2.22 3.37
C THR A 236 -38.40 1.54 2.33
N ARG A 237 -37.62 0.52 2.73
CA ARG A 237 -36.90 -0.34 1.79
C ARG A 237 -37.87 -1.05 0.85
N THR A 238 -38.97 -1.59 1.37
CA THR A 238 -40.01 -2.26 0.56
C THR A 238 -40.70 -1.28 -0.38
N GLN A 239 -41.00 -0.05 0.09
CA GLN A 239 -41.58 0.99 -0.75
C GLN A 239 -40.63 1.42 -1.87
N LEU A 240 -39.34 1.63 -1.57
CA LEU A 240 -38.32 1.94 -2.59
C LEU A 240 -38.21 0.82 -3.63
N GLN A 241 -38.22 -0.45 -3.20
CA GLN A 241 -38.21 -1.59 -4.12
C GLN A 241 -39.45 -1.61 -5.03
N GLN A 242 -40.64 -1.31 -4.50
CA GLN A 242 -41.86 -1.20 -5.30
C GLN A 242 -41.82 0.01 -6.25
N ASP A 243 -41.23 1.12 -5.82
CA ASP A 243 -41.13 2.34 -6.61
C ASP A 243 -40.09 2.25 -7.73
N LEU A 244 -39.02 1.47 -7.52
CA LEU A 244 -38.02 1.15 -8.53
C LEU A 244 -38.54 0.24 -9.66
N GLN A 245 -39.61 -0.53 -9.44
CA GLN A 245 -40.20 -1.37 -10.48
C GLN A 245 -40.72 -0.52 -11.64
N ILE A 246 -40.21 -0.82 -12.84
CA ILE A 246 -40.64 -0.18 -14.09
C ILE A 246 -42.02 -0.73 -14.44
N LYS A 247 -43.07 0.08 -14.21
CA LYS A 247 -44.44 -0.25 -14.62
C LYS A 247 -44.68 0.33 -16.01
N SER A 248 -44.86 -0.52 -17.01
CA SER A 248 -45.25 -0.07 -18.35
C SER A 248 -46.67 0.53 -18.29
N LYS A 249 -46.79 1.85 -18.24
CA LYS A 249 -48.08 2.50 -18.49
C LYS A 249 -48.37 2.39 -19.99
N MET A 250 -49.16 1.38 -20.39
CA MET A 250 -49.74 1.34 -21.74
C MET A 250 -50.69 2.54 -21.91
N ARG A 251 -50.22 3.62 -22.54
CA ARG A 251 -51.12 4.61 -23.14
C ARG A 251 -51.44 4.14 -24.56
N SER A 252 -52.60 3.51 -24.70
CA SER A 252 -53.15 2.91 -25.93
C SER A 252 -53.39 3.87 -27.13
N HIS A 253 -52.97 5.14 -27.07
CA HIS A 253 -53.43 6.16 -28.03
C HIS A 253 -52.43 6.63 -29.10
N TYR A 254 -51.18 6.17 -29.09
CA TYR A 254 -50.17 6.57 -30.10
C TYR A 254 -49.39 5.38 -30.68
N MET A 255 -50.08 4.30 -31.06
CA MET A 255 -49.51 3.22 -31.90
C MET A 255 -49.40 3.65 -33.38
N ASN A 256 -49.02 4.89 -33.66
CA ASN A 256 -48.60 5.30 -35.00
C ASN A 256 -47.09 5.16 -35.06
N ASN A 257 -46.57 4.59 -36.16
CA ASN A 257 -45.14 4.46 -36.42
C ASN A 257 -44.45 5.84 -36.36
N ILE A 258 -43.95 6.24 -35.19
CA ILE A 258 -43.18 7.46 -35.00
C ILE A 258 -41.82 7.24 -35.70
N SER A 259 -41.53 8.07 -36.70
CA SER A 259 -40.22 8.08 -37.34
C SER A 259 -39.26 8.87 -36.44
N VAL A 260 -38.43 8.14 -35.67
CA VAL A 260 -37.44 8.70 -34.74
C VAL A 260 -36.60 9.79 -35.42
N ARG A 261 -36.14 9.54 -36.65
CA ARG A 261 -35.37 10.50 -37.44
C ARG A 261 -36.09 11.82 -37.70
N ASN A 262 -37.37 11.76 -38.08
CA ASN A 262 -38.12 12.97 -38.43
C ASN A 262 -38.39 13.83 -37.19
N GLU A 263 -38.68 13.21 -36.06
CA GLU A 263 -38.86 13.92 -34.79
C GLU A 263 -37.55 14.56 -34.30
N LEU A 264 -36.42 13.85 -34.41
CA LEU A 264 -35.11 14.41 -34.10
C LEU A 264 -34.72 15.59 -35.02
N LEU A 265 -35.09 15.52 -36.30
CA LEU A 265 -34.90 16.64 -37.25
C LEU A 265 -35.79 17.85 -36.91
N GLN A 266 -36.99 17.62 -36.39
CA GLN A 266 -37.84 18.72 -35.90
C GLN A 266 -37.25 19.35 -34.65
N LEU A 267 -36.76 18.53 -33.71
CA LEU A 267 -36.07 19.02 -32.52
C LEU A 267 -34.79 19.81 -32.86
N ALA A 268 -34.06 19.40 -33.90
CA ALA A 268 -32.87 20.12 -34.36
C ALA A 268 -33.15 21.55 -34.86
N LYS A 269 -34.39 21.85 -35.27
CA LYS A 269 -34.79 23.20 -35.70
C LYS A 269 -35.16 24.11 -34.53
N ASP A 270 -35.76 23.56 -33.47
CA ASP A 270 -36.09 24.31 -32.25
C ASP A 270 -35.92 23.42 -30.99
N PRO A 271 -34.70 23.39 -30.40
CA PRO A 271 -34.39 22.60 -29.22
C PRO A 271 -34.88 23.30 -27.95
N ASN A 272 -36.19 23.47 -27.81
CA ASN A 272 -36.83 24.01 -26.60
C ASN A 272 -37.19 22.87 -25.61
N ILE A 273 -37.29 23.20 -24.31
CA ILE A 273 -37.52 22.21 -23.23
C ILE A 273 -38.81 21.41 -23.44
N SER A 274 -39.88 22.06 -23.91
CA SER A 274 -41.18 21.44 -24.16
C SER A 274 -41.12 20.38 -25.27
N SER A 275 -40.45 20.71 -26.38
CA SER A 275 -40.21 19.80 -27.51
C SER A 275 -39.37 18.60 -27.10
N VAL A 276 -38.34 18.82 -26.28
CA VAL A 276 -37.49 17.76 -25.72
C VAL A 276 -38.32 16.80 -24.87
N GLN A 277 -39.18 17.31 -23.98
CA GLN A 277 -40.01 16.48 -23.11
C GLN A 277 -41.06 15.69 -23.90
N LEU A 278 -41.75 16.33 -24.85
CA LEU A 278 -42.74 15.66 -25.71
C LEU A 278 -42.10 14.52 -26.53
N LEU A 279 -40.90 14.74 -27.05
CA LEU A 279 -40.16 13.71 -27.78
C LEU A 279 -39.72 12.57 -26.86
N ALA A 280 -39.20 12.87 -25.68
CA ALA A 280 -38.82 11.85 -24.72
C ALA A 280 -40.02 10.98 -24.31
N GLU A 281 -41.18 11.58 -24.07
CA GLU A 281 -42.42 10.88 -23.75
C GLU A 281 -42.90 9.99 -24.91
N SER A 282 -42.77 10.46 -26.15
CA SER A 282 -43.19 9.71 -27.34
C SER A 282 -42.26 8.52 -27.65
N LEU A 283 -40.96 8.65 -27.36
CA LEU A 283 -39.94 7.61 -27.56
C LEU A 283 -39.86 6.60 -26.39
N SER A 284 -40.44 6.91 -25.24
CA SER A 284 -40.45 6.05 -24.03
C SER A 284 -41.46 4.90 -24.14
N LEU A 285 -41.39 4.13 -25.23
CA LEU A 285 -42.25 2.98 -25.50
C LEU A 285 -41.80 1.75 -24.70
N PRO A 286 -42.75 0.92 -24.22
CA PRO A 286 -42.40 -0.35 -23.59
C PRO A 286 -41.86 -1.32 -24.65
N SER A 287 -40.53 -1.43 -24.75
CA SER A 287 -39.86 -2.40 -25.61
C SER A 287 -39.41 -3.62 -24.78
N GLN A 288 -39.55 -4.82 -25.34
CA GLN A 288 -39.01 -6.05 -24.73
C GLN A 288 -37.47 -6.05 -24.72
N ASN A 289 -36.85 -5.24 -25.57
CA ASN A 289 -35.39 -5.05 -25.67
C ASN A 289 -35.03 -3.56 -25.55
N ALA A 290 -34.96 -3.05 -24.32
CA ALA A 290 -34.67 -1.65 -24.01
C ALA A 290 -33.32 -1.19 -24.57
N THR A 291 -32.28 -2.02 -24.49
CA THR A 291 -30.94 -1.70 -24.99
C THR A 291 -30.91 -1.60 -26.51
N GLY A 292 -31.58 -2.53 -27.22
CA GLY A 292 -31.74 -2.46 -28.68
C GLY A 292 -32.52 -1.24 -29.14
N TRP A 293 -33.58 -0.86 -28.42
CA TRP A 293 -34.36 0.35 -28.73
C TRP A 293 -33.55 1.64 -28.56
N ILE A 294 -32.79 1.76 -27.46
CA ILE A 294 -31.89 2.89 -27.24
C ILE A 294 -30.78 2.91 -28.31
N GLY A 295 -30.26 1.75 -28.71
CA GLY A 295 -29.30 1.63 -29.82
C GLY A 295 -29.84 2.22 -31.13
N LEU A 296 -31.10 1.93 -31.48
CA LEU A 296 -31.75 2.51 -32.67
C LEU A 296 -31.87 4.05 -32.57
N ILE A 297 -32.17 4.58 -31.39
CA ILE A 297 -32.22 6.03 -31.17
C ILE A 297 -30.83 6.64 -31.41
N PHE A 298 -29.76 6.02 -30.89
CA PHE A 298 -28.39 6.47 -31.12
C PHE A 298 -27.99 6.46 -32.61
N GLU A 299 -28.40 5.45 -33.37
CA GLU A 299 -28.15 5.41 -34.83
C GLU A 299 -28.78 6.62 -35.53
N ASN A 300 -30.05 6.93 -35.22
CA ASN A 300 -30.76 8.07 -35.81
C ASN A 300 -30.18 9.42 -35.35
N VAL A 301 -29.73 9.52 -34.09
CA VAL A 301 -29.03 10.72 -33.58
C VAL A 301 -27.75 10.95 -34.36
N GLY A 302 -26.95 9.91 -34.63
CA GLY A 302 -25.74 9.99 -35.45
C GLY A 302 -26.02 10.53 -36.86
N GLU A 303 -27.06 10.03 -37.53
CA GLU A 303 -27.49 10.53 -38.84
C GLU A 303 -27.87 12.01 -38.81
N VAL A 304 -28.65 12.43 -37.81
CA VAL A 304 -29.11 13.83 -37.70
C VAL A 304 -27.95 14.77 -37.38
N LEU A 305 -27.05 14.38 -36.48
CA LEU A 305 -25.86 15.17 -36.15
C LEU A 305 -24.94 15.35 -37.37
N GLN A 306 -24.77 14.32 -38.20
CA GLN A 306 -23.99 14.43 -39.43
C GLN A 306 -24.61 15.41 -40.45
N ILE A 307 -25.93 15.48 -40.53
CA ILE A 307 -26.64 16.43 -41.40
C ILE A 307 -26.44 17.85 -40.88
N VAL A 308 -26.71 18.08 -39.59
CA VAL A 308 -26.63 19.41 -38.97
C VAL A 308 -25.18 19.93 -38.94
N SER A 309 -24.20 19.06 -38.68
CA SER A 309 -22.79 19.47 -38.66
C SER A 309 -22.30 19.97 -40.01
N LYS A 310 -22.77 19.34 -41.11
CA LYS A 310 -22.51 19.78 -42.49
C LYS A 310 -23.25 21.07 -42.83
N GLU A 311 -24.51 21.19 -42.45
CA GLU A 311 -25.35 22.38 -42.72
C GLU A 311 -24.79 23.63 -42.03
N LYS A 312 -24.41 23.52 -40.75
CA LYS A 312 -23.86 24.62 -39.95
C LYS A 312 -22.35 24.82 -40.07
N ARG A 313 -21.66 24.04 -40.92
CA ARG A 313 -20.21 24.11 -41.17
C ARG A 313 -19.36 24.06 -39.89
N ILE A 314 -19.75 23.19 -38.95
CA ILE A 314 -19.17 23.13 -37.59
C ILE A 314 -17.64 22.97 -37.60
N TYR A 315 -17.08 22.14 -38.49
CA TYR A 315 -15.63 21.93 -38.56
C TYR A 315 -14.84 23.18 -38.99
N GLU A 316 -15.43 24.03 -39.84
CA GLU A 316 -14.82 25.30 -40.27
C GLU A 316 -14.85 26.32 -39.12
N GLU A 317 -15.98 26.38 -38.42
CA GLU A 317 -16.17 27.22 -37.23
C GLU A 317 -15.20 26.85 -36.09
N ILE A 318 -14.95 25.57 -35.83
CA ILE A 318 -13.97 25.17 -34.81
C ILE A 318 -12.55 25.61 -35.20
N LYS A 319 -12.21 25.52 -36.49
CA LYS A 319 -10.89 25.95 -36.99
C LYS A 319 -10.69 27.46 -36.86
N SER A 320 -11.72 28.27 -37.11
CA SER A 320 -11.67 29.72 -36.91
C SER A 320 -11.71 30.12 -35.43
N TYR A 321 -12.38 29.33 -34.59
CA TYR A 321 -12.59 29.61 -33.17
C TYR A 321 -11.34 29.48 -32.29
N ARG A 322 -10.23 28.88 -32.77
CA ARG A 322 -9.00 28.59 -31.98
C ARG A 322 -8.37 29.79 -31.24
N HIS A 323 -8.88 31.01 -31.41
CA HIS A 323 -8.36 32.25 -30.81
C HIS A 323 -9.44 33.08 -30.06
N GLY A 324 -10.67 32.55 -29.89
CA GLY A 324 -11.79 33.28 -29.27
C GLY A 324 -12.09 32.86 -27.82
N ARG A 325 -12.43 33.82 -26.96
CA ARG A 325 -12.84 33.59 -25.55
C ARG A 325 -14.31 33.14 -25.39
N PHE A 326 -15.15 33.32 -26.42
CA PHE A 326 -16.60 33.08 -26.37
C PHE A 326 -17.10 32.29 -27.58
N LEU A 327 -17.88 31.23 -27.36
CA LEU A 327 -18.41 30.36 -28.42
C LEU A 327 -19.03 31.17 -29.57
N SER A 328 -18.79 30.77 -30.82
CA SER A 328 -19.55 31.32 -31.95
C SER A 328 -21.02 30.90 -31.86
N GLN A 329 -21.94 31.69 -32.43
CA GLN A 329 -23.37 31.37 -32.42
C GLN A 329 -23.67 29.97 -32.98
N ALA A 330 -22.96 29.56 -34.03
CA ALA A 330 -23.10 28.24 -34.63
C ALA A 330 -22.67 27.11 -33.69
N LEU A 331 -21.54 27.28 -32.99
CA LEU A 331 -21.04 26.31 -32.00
C LEU A 331 -21.96 26.23 -30.77
N PHE A 332 -22.48 27.38 -30.31
CA PHE A 332 -23.48 27.45 -29.25
C PHE A 332 -24.73 26.62 -29.60
N GLU A 333 -25.32 26.86 -30.78
CA GLU A 333 -26.53 26.14 -31.20
C GLU A 333 -26.28 24.64 -31.38
N PHE A 334 -25.09 24.26 -31.81
CA PHE A 334 -24.70 22.86 -31.93
C PHE A 334 -24.52 22.20 -30.54
N HIS A 335 -23.84 22.86 -29.59
CA HIS A 335 -23.72 22.39 -28.21
C HIS A 335 -25.08 22.22 -27.54
N ARG A 336 -25.97 23.20 -27.71
CA ARG A 336 -27.36 23.14 -27.22
C ARG A 336 -28.12 21.93 -27.80
N LEU A 337 -27.92 21.62 -29.08
CA LEU A 337 -28.52 20.45 -29.71
C LEU A 337 -27.99 19.13 -29.12
N LEU A 338 -26.66 19.01 -28.93
CA LEU A 338 -26.06 17.81 -28.32
C LEU A 338 -26.62 17.55 -26.91
N ARG A 339 -26.76 18.60 -26.10
CA ARG A 339 -27.39 18.53 -24.78
C ARG A 339 -28.85 18.09 -24.84
N ALA A 340 -29.62 18.65 -25.78
CA ALA A 340 -31.01 18.27 -25.98
C ALA A 340 -31.15 16.77 -26.31
N PHE A 341 -30.32 16.25 -27.23
CA PHE A 341 -30.30 14.83 -27.56
C PHE A 341 -29.89 13.94 -26.38
N ALA A 342 -28.83 14.32 -25.63
CA ALA A 342 -28.45 13.59 -24.42
C ALA A 342 -29.60 13.55 -23.40
N TYR A 343 -30.30 14.66 -23.19
CA TYR A 343 -31.45 14.69 -22.27
C TYR A 343 -32.61 13.80 -22.73
N VAL A 344 -32.96 13.81 -24.03
CA VAL A 344 -33.99 12.89 -24.58
C VAL A 344 -33.61 11.44 -24.29
N ILE A 345 -32.35 11.06 -24.57
CA ILE A 345 -31.87 9.70 -24.35
C ILE A 345 -31.88 9.36 -22.86
N LYS A 346 -31.50 10.30 -21.98
CA LYS A 346 -31.56 10.09 -20.53
C LYS A 346 -32.98 9.83 -20.04
N GLN A 347 -33.95 10.57 -20.55
CA GLN A 347 -35.35 10.36 -20.17
C GLN A 347 -35.88 9.00 -20.66
N VAL A 348 -35.56 8.62 -21.91
CA VAL A 348 -35.89 7.29 -22.43
C VAL A 348 -35.21 6.19 -21.61
N ALA A 349 -33.94 6.35 -21.24
CA ALA A 349 -33.22 5.41 -20.38
C ALA A 349 -33.83 5.30 -18.98
N ASN A 350 -34.24 6.42 -18.37
CA ASN A 350 -34.93 6.42 -17.07
C ASN A 350 -36.29 5.71 -17.13
N ALA A 351 -36.98 5.77 -18.28
CA ALA A 351 -38.27 5.12 -18.49
C ALA A 351 -38.16 3.62 -18.81
N THR A 352 -37.02 3.17 -19.38
CA THR A 352 -36.86 1.82 -19.93
C THR A 352 -35.86 0.95 -19.17
N ILE A 353 -34.85 1.53 -18.49
CA ILE A 353 -33.78 0.83 -17.78
C ILE A 353 -33.84 1.12 -16.27
N LEU A 354 -33.58 0.10 -15.45
CA LEU A 354 -33.67 0.20 -13.99
C LEU A 354 -32.66 1.18 -13.39
N THR A 355 -31.46 1.32 -13.93
CA THR A 355 -30.45 2.27 -13.43
C THR A 355 -30.52 3.63 -14.13
N GLY A 356 -31.20 3.70 -15.27
CA GLY A 356 -31.14 4.83 -16.19
C GLY A 356 -29.78 5.00 -16.87
N GLN A 357 -28.90 3.97 -16.81
CA GLN A 357 -27.61 3.91 -17.49
C GLN A 357 -27.71 2.91 -18.65
N ALA A 358 -27.20 3.30 -19.82
CA ALA A 358 -27.24 2.56 -21.07
C ALA A 358 -25.82 2.20 -21.56
N ASP A 359 -24.92 1.88 -20.62
CA ASP A 359 -23.50 1.60 -20.85
C ASP A 359 -23.23 0.74 -22.08
N THR A 360 -23.87 -0.44 -22.16
CA THR A 360 -23.68 -1.39 -23.27
C THR A 360 -24.19 -0.86 -24.61
N ALA A 361 -25.25 -0.05 -24.62
CA ALA A 361 -25.79 0.51 -25.85
C ALA A 361 -24.88 1.63 -26.38
N VAL A 362 -24.31 2.45 -25.48
CA VAL A 362 -23.38 3.52 -25.82
C VAL A 362 -22.06 2.95 -26.36
N THR A 363 -21.46 1.98 -25.67
CA THR A 363 -20.20 1.37 -26.12
C THR A 363 -20.37 0.64 -27.44
N TYR A 364 -21.46 -0.10 -27.61
CA TYR A 364 -21.79 -0.74 -28.89
C TYR A 364 -21.97 0.28 -30.02
N TRP A 365 -22.66 1.39 -29.77
CA TRP A 365 -22.86 2.45 -30.76
C TRP A 365 -21.53 3.11 -31.16
N LEU A 366 -20.71 3.48 -30.18
CA LEU A 366 -19.40 4.08 -30.44
C LEU A 366 -18.47 3.14 -31.23
N TRP A 367 -18.56 1.83 -30.99
CA TRP A 367 -17.72 0.85 -31.66
C TRP A 367 -18.21 0.49 -33.06
N ASN A 368 -19.52 0.33 -33.28
CA ASN A 368 -20.05 -0.27 -34.51
C ASN A 368 -20.72 0.71 -35.48
N ASN A 369 -20.99 1.95 -35.06
CA ASN A 369 -21.67 2.90 -35.93
C ASN A 369 -20.73 3.52 -36.97
N GLY A 370 -21.02 3.31 -38.25
CA GLY A 370 -20.19 3.80 -39.36
C GLY A 370 -20.06 5.33 -39.41
N ILE A 371 -21.08 6.09 -38.97
CA ILE A 371 -21.04 7.56 -38.95
C ILE A 371 -20.10 8.05 -37.87
N VAL A 372 -20.17 7.45 -36.68
CA VAL A 372 -19.28 7.77 -35.55
C VAL A 372 -17.84 7.50 -35.93
N GLN A 373 -17.56 6.32 -36.49
CA GLN A 373 -16.21 5.99 -36.95
C GLN A 373 -15.75 6.95 -38.05
N GLU A 374 -16.56 7.23 -39.07
CA GLU A 374 -16.20 8.18 -40.14
C GLU A 374 -15.90 9.58 -39.59
N ASP A 375 -16.63 10.02 -38.56
CA ASP A 375 -16.42 11.31 -37.92
C ASP A 375 -15.14 11.35 -37.07
N MET A 376 -14.85 10.29 -36.33
CA MET A 376 -13.62 10.16 -35.54
C MET A 376 -12.35 10.16 -36.41
N HIS A 377 -12.45 9.87 -37.72
CA HIS A 377 -11.33 10.02 -38.66
C HIS A 377 -11.18 11.45 -39.22
N LYS A 378 -12.04 12.40 -38.81
CA LYS A 378 -11.98 13.81 -39.21
C LYS A 378 -11.38 14.65 -38.09
N GLU A 379 -10.61 15.67 -38.45
CA GLU A 379 -10.12 16.66 -37.48
C GLU A 379 -11.30 17.37 -36.80
N ASN A 380 -11.18 17.61 -35.49
CA ASN A 380 -12.19 18.28 -34.68
C ASN A 380 -13.55 17.55 -34.68
N SER A 381 -13.53 16.22 -34.49
CA SER A 381 -14.76 15.43 -34.38
C SER A 381 -15.70 15.96 -33.29
N TRP A 382 -17.02 15.86 -33.53
CA TRP A 382 -18.03 16.18 -32.52
C TRP A 382 -18.27 15.03 -31.55
N VAL A 383 -17.81 13.81 -31.88
CA VAL A 383 -18.04 12.59 -31.10
C VAL A 383 -17.48 12.72 -29.67
N PRO A 384 -16.26 13.25 -29.43
CA PRO A 384 -15.76 13.45 -28.07
C PRO A 384 -16.68 14.33 -27.22
N LEU A 385 -17.18 15.43 -27.78
CA LEU A 385 -18.10 16.33 -27.09
C LEU A 385 -19.42 15.64 -26.73
N PHE A 386 -20.00 14.89 -27.67
CA PHE A 386 -21.23 14.17 -27.41
C PHE A 386 -21.04 13.07 -26.35
N ALA A 387 -19.92 12.34 -26.38
CA ALA A 387 -19.59 11.35 -25.35
C ALA A 387 -19.56 11.98 -23.94
N ILE A 388 -19.03 13.20 -23.79
CA ILE A 388 -19.05 13.93 -22.51
C ILE A 388 -20.48 14.31 -22.12
N MET A 389 -21.32 14.70 -23.06
CA MET A 389 -22.75 14.95 -22.78
C MET A 389 -23.44 13.68 -22.27
N LEU A 390 -23.08 12.51 -22.79
CA LEU A 390 -23.60 11.23 -22.30
C LEU A 390 -23.10 10.90 -20.88
N VAL A 391 -21.83 11.16 -20.58
CA VAL A 391 -21.24 10.95 -19.25
C VAL A 391 -21.84 11.91 -18.22
N THR A 392 -21.93 13.20 -18.53
CA THR A 392 -22.47 14.23 -17.62
C THR A 392 -23.95 14.01 -17.30
N ASN A 393 -24.73 13.49 -18.26
CA ASN A 393 -26.12 13.08 -18.01
C ASN A 393 -26.25 11.69 -17.36
N ASN A 394 -25.14 11.04 -16.99
CA ASN A 394 -25.10 9.70 -16.39
C ASN A 394 -25.85 8.66 -17.23
N ILE A 395 -25.68 8.71 -18.56
CA ILE A 395 -26.17 7.71 -19.51
C ILE A 395 -25.13 6.60 -19.67
N VAL A 396 -23.85 6.98 -19.64
CA VAL A 396 -22.71 6.04 -19.57
C VAL A 396 -21.80 6.46 -18.42
N THR A 397 -21.24 5.50 -17.68
CA THR A 397 -20.26 5.83 -16.64
C THR A 397 -18.88 6.11 -17.23
N LEU A 398 -18.13 6.96 -16.55
CA LEU A 398 -16.82 7.41 -17.02
C LEU A 398 -15.79 6.26 -17.10
N ASP A 399 -15.84 5.32 -16.15
CA ASP A 399 -14.96 4.15 -16.12
C ASP A 399 -15.22 3.19 -17.28
N VAL A 400 -16.50 2.94 -17.63
CA VAL A 400 -16.89 2.12 -18.78
C VAL A 400 -16.38 2.72 -20.08
N LEU A 401 -16.49 4.03 -20.28
CA LEU A 401 -16.03 4.66 -21.52
C LEU A 401 -14.50 4.55 -21.69
N ILE A 402 -13.73 4.68 -20.60
CA ILE A 402 -12.28 4.52 -20.66
C ILE A 402 -11.92 3.05 -20.91
N LYS A 403 -12.50 2.14 -20.13
CA LYS A 403 -12.16 0.71 -20.15
C LYS A 403 -12.65 -0.02 -21.39
N ASP A 404 -13.88 0.22 -21.82
CA ASP A 404 -14.55 -0.58 -22.85
C ASP A 404 -14.56 0.11 -24.23
N PHE A 405 -14.17 1.39 -24.31
CA PHE A 405 -14.04 2.12 -25.59
C PHE A 405 -12.64 2.69 -25.82
N ALA A 406 -12.11 3.53 -24.94
CA ALA A 406 -10.82 4.21 -25.20
C ALA A 406 -9.63 3.23 -25.20
N VAL A 407 -9.47 2.42 -24.15
CA VAL A 407 -8.36 1.46 -24.01
C VAL A 407 -8.32 0.46 -25.18
N PRO A 408 -9.43 -0.21 -25.58
CA PRO A 408 -9.43 -1.13 -26.73
C PRO A 408 -9.06 -0.45 -28.05
N TRP A 409 -9.45 0.82 -28.24
CA TRP A 409 -9.03 1.57 -29.43
C TRP A 409 -7.55 1.93 -29.40
N PHE A 410 -7.00 2.34 -28.25
CA PHE A 410 -5.55 2.55 -28.13
C PHE A 410 -4.77 1.25 -28.36
N GLU A 411 -5.25 0.12 -27.85
CA GLU A 411 -4.64 -1.20 -28.10
C GLU A 411 -4.65 -1.54 -29.59
N ARG A 412 -5.79 -1.36 -30.26
CA ARG A 412 -5.93 -1.59 -31.70
C ARG A 412 -4.99 -0.72 -32.52
N ILE A 413 -4.90 0.57 -32.21
CA ILE A 413 -3.98 1.51 -32.86
C ILE A 413 -2.52 1.08 -32.61
N GLY A 414 -2.20 0.62 -31.41
CA GLY A 414 -0.91 0.02 -31.07
C GLY A 414 -0.59 -1.18 -31.95
N GLN A 415 -1.51 -2.14 -32.09
CA GLN A 415 -1.34 -3.35 -32.91
C GLN A 415 -1.20 -3.05 -34.41
N GLU A 416 -2.06 -2.17 -34.95
CA GLU A 416 -2.03 -1.74 -36.35
C GLU A 416 -0.72 -0.99 -36.68
N GLY A 417 -0.18 -0.21 -35.72
CA GLY A 417 1.13 0.44 -35.84
C GLY A 417 2.30 -0.53 -35.99
N HIS A 418 2.29 -1.69 -35.32
CA HIS A 418 3.40 -2.66 -35.40
C HIS A 418 3.61 -3.26 -36.80
N GLN A 419 2.58 -3.25 -37.66
CA GLN A 419 2.63 -3.92 -38.96
C GLN A 419 3.00 -2.97 -40.13
N GLN A 420 2.88 -1.64 -39.97
CA GLN A 420 2.77 -0.75 -41.13
C GLN A 420 3.19 0.73 -40.91
N PHE A 421 4.22 1.05 -40.11
CA PHE A 421 4.81 2.42 -40.11
C PHE A 421 5.62 2.75 -41.39
N CYS A 422 5.15 2.31 -42.56
CA CYS A 422 5.58 2.81 -43.86
C CYS A 422 4.45 3.69 -44.44
N ALA A 423 4.66 5.00 -44.38
CA ALA A 423 3.81 6.08 -44.87
C ALA A 423 2.54 6.37 -44.01
N ASP A 424 2.46 7.63 -43.55
CA ASP A 424 1.37 8.26 -42.82
C ASP A 424 -0.04 7.77 -43.20
N ASP A 425 -0.62 6.84 -42.44
CA ASP A 425 -2.07 6.64 -42.47
C ASP A 425 -2.70 7.76 -41.63
N ALA A 426 -2.78 8.96 -42.21
CA ALA A 426 -3.23 10.20 -41.57
C ALA A 426 -4.56 10.01 -40.81
N LYS A 427 -5.41 9.08 -41.27
CA LYS A 427 -6.69 8.74 -40.66
C LYS A 427 -6.54 8.12 -39.26
N VAL A 428 -5.62 7.17 -39.07
CA VAL A 428 -5.41 6.52 -37.78
C VAL A 428 -4.81 7.51 -36.77
N ASN A 429 -3.91 8.38 -37.22
CA ASN A 429 -3.37 9.46 -36.41
C ASN A 429 -4.47 10.44 -35.96
N THR A 430 -5.36 10.87 -36.87
CA THR A 430 -6.50 11.74 -36.51
C THR A 430 -7.46 11.06 -35.54
N PHE A 431 -7.72 9.77 -35.70
CA PHE A 431 -8.54 9.00 -34.76
C PHE A 431 -7.90 8.99 -33.36
N CYS A 432 -6.60 8.73 -33.28
CA CYS A 432 -5.85 8.77 -32.02
C CYS A 432 -5.89 10.16 -31.38
N GLN A 433 -5.75 11.23 -32.16
CA GLN A 433 -5.87 12.61 -31.66
C GLN A 433 -7.27 12.90 -31.10
N ASN A 434 -8.33 12.44 -31.74
CA ASN A 434 -9.70 12.59 -31.22
C ASN A 434 -9.91 11.78 -29.92
N LEU A 435 -9.25 10.63 -29.76
CA LEU A 435 -9.23 9.89 -28.47
C LEU A 435 -8.46 10.65 -27.39
N ILE A 436 -7.33 11.27 -27.73
CA ILE A 436 -6.56 12.12 -26.80
C ILE A 436 -7.42 13.29 -26.33
N ILE A 437 -8.16 13.94 -27.23
CA ILE A 437 -9.13 15.00 -26.88
C ILE A 437 -10.21 14.46 -25.94
N LEU A 438 -10.77 13.28 -26.22
CA LEU A 438 -11.77 12.65 -25.35
C LEU A 438 -11.23 12.40 -23.93
N ILE A 439 -10.03 11.82 -23.81
CA ILE A 439 -9.40 11.58 -22.50
C ILE A 439 -9.11 12.91 -21.78
N ARG A 440 -8.60 13.92 -22.50
CA ARG A 440 -8.33 15.23 -21.91
C ARG A 440 -9.58 15.86 -21.31
N LEU A 441 -10.67 15.84 -22.06
CA LEU A 441 -11.94 16.38 -21.58
C LEU A 441 -12.48 15.55 -20.40
N LEU A 442 -12.45 14.21 -20.47
CA LEU A 442 -12.99 13.34 -19.42
C LEU A 442 -12.19 13.34 -18.12
N VAL A 443 -10.86 13.40 -18.19
CA VAL A 443 -9.97 13.10 -17.05
C VAL A 443 -9.14 14.30 -16.62
N ILE A 444 -8.56 15.04 -17.57
CA ILE A 444 -7.51 16.05 -17.30
C ILE A 444 -8.07 17.44 -17.07
N GLN A 445 -9.02 17.90 -17.90
CA GLN A 445 -9.51 19.27 -17.88
C GLN A 445 -10.01 19.60 -16.46
N ASN A 446 -9.38 20.58 -15.81
CA ASN A 446 -9.65 20.94 -14.41
C ASN A 446 -10.36 22.30 -14.26
N ASP A 447 -10.51 23.04 -15.35
CA ASP A 447 -11.17 24.34 -15.37
C ASP A 447 -11.92 24.55 -16.71
N ASN A 448 -12.84 25.51 -16.73
CA ASN A 448 -13.65 25.85 -17.93
C ASN A 448 -12.85 26.65 -18.98
N GLU A 449 -11.63 27.10 -18.65
CA GLU A 449 -10.73 27.86 -19.53
C GLU A 449 -9.39 27.10 -19.66
N PRO A 450 -8.75 27.09 -20.86
CA PRO A 450 -7.41 26.54 -21.05
C PRO A 450 -6.36 27.41 -20.33
N LYS A 451 -5.34 26.79 -19.72
CA LYS A 451 -4.37 27.47 -18.84
C LYS A 451 -3.19 28.11 -19.60
N SER A 452 -2.98 27.75 -20.87
CA SER A 452 -1.88 28.26 -21.69
C SER A 452 -2.23 28.36 -23.18
N GLU A 453 -1.43 29.15 -23.93
CA GLU A 453 -1.51 29.26 -25.40
C GLU A 453 -1.11 27.95 -26.13
N GLU A 454 -0.45 27.01 -25.44
CA GLU A 454 -0.11 25.68 -25.98
C GLU A 454 -1.24 24.66 -25.75
N GLU A 455 -1.96 24.75 -24.62
CA GLU A 455 -3.18 23.96 -24.37
C GLU A 455 -4.33 24.37 -25.30
N SER A 456 -4.40 25.65 -25.69
CA SER A 456 -5.41 26.16 -26.63
C SER A 456 -5.23 25.63 -28.06
N ALA A 457 -4.04 25.13 -28.42
CA ALA A 457 -3.80 24.55 -29.74
C ALA A 457 -4.47 23.18 -29.94
N THR A 458 -4.84 22.50 -28.84
CA THR A 458 -5.29 21.09 -28.84
C THR A 458 -6.68 20.86 -28.24
N LEU A 459 -7.20 21.77 -27.39
CA LEU A 459 -8.57 21.72 -26.85
C LEU A 459 -9.57 22.40 -27.80
N SER A 460 -10.44 21.62 -28.44
CA SER A 460 -11.43 22.12 -29.42
C SER A 460 -12.81 22.46 -28.82
N TRP A 461 -13.13 21.98 -27.62
CA TRP A 461 -14.46 22.10 -27.02
C TRP A 461 -14.42 22.64 -25.59
N GLN A 462 -15.25 23.65 -25.31
CA GLN A 462 -15.39 24.24 -23.98
C GLN A 462 -16.60 23.65 -23.26
N LEU A 463 -16.43 23.28 -21.98
CA LEU A 463 -17.49 22.75 -21.13
C LEU A 463 -18.10 23.85 -20.25
N ARG A 464 -19.39 23.72 -19.93
CA ARG A 464 -20.07 24.59 -18.97
C ARG A 464 -19.71 24.21 -17.54
N ILE A 465 -19.83 25.16 -16.61
CA ILE A 465 -19.58 24.93 -15.18
C ILE A 465 -20.39 23.76 -14.59
N GLU A 466 -21.63 23.58 -15.05
CA GLU A 466 -22.49 22.48 -14.61
C GLU A 466 -22.01 21.12 -15.12
N GLU A 467 -21.58 21.06 -16.39
CA GLU A 467 -21.04 19.85 -17.00
C GLU A 467 -19.74 19.45 -16.32
N PHE A 468 -18.89 20.45 -16.06
CA PHE A 468 -17.66 20.29 -15.31
C PHE A 468 -17.92 19.75 -13.90
N PHE A 469 -18.85 20.34 -13.15
CA PHE A 469 -19.22 19.88 -11.82
C PHE A 469 -19.68 18.40 -11.83
N LEU A 470 -20.55 18.03 -12.76
CA LEU A 470 -21.03 16.64 -12.89
C LEU A 470 -19.89 15.68 -13.22
N LEU A 471 -18.97 16.09 -14.09
CA LEU A 471 -17.80 15.31 -14.48
C LEU A 471 -16.82 15.15 -13.32
N GLU A 472 -16.59 16.20 -12.52
CA GLU A 472 -15.75 16.16 -11.33
C GLU A 472 -16.24 15.12 -10.32
N VAL A 473 -17.55 15.08 -10.08
CA VAL A 473 -18.16 14.06 -9.19
C VAL A 473 -18.03 12.65 -9.76
N GLN A 474 -18.16 12.48 -11.08
CA GLN A 474 -17.93 11.20 -11.76
C GLN A 474 -16.48 10.74 -11.62
N ARG A 475 -15.49 11.62 -11.82
CA ARG A 475 -14.06 11.31 -11.61
C ARG A 475 -13.79 10.83 -10.19
N GLN A 476 -14.32 11.54 -9.20
CA GLN A 476 -14.16 11.12 -7.80
C GLN A 476 -14.79 9.75 -7.55
N SER A 477 -16.03 9.55 -8.00
CA SER A 477 -16.81 8.33 -7.73
C SER A 477 -16.32 7.09 -8.47
N HIS A 478 -15.90 7.26 -9.73
CA HIS A 478 -15.58 6.15 -10.65
C HIS A 478 -14.09 5.95 -10.88
N LEU A 479 -13.21 6.93 -10.58
CA LEU A 479 -11.76 6.80 -10.78
C LEU A 479 -10.94 6.98 -9.50
N ALA A 480 -11.37 7.78 -8.53
CA ALA A 480 -10.57 8.08 -7.33
C ALA A 480 -10.96 7.27 -6.07
N CYS A 481 -12.09 6.57 -6.09
CA CYS A 481 -12.65 5.93 -4.88
C CYS A 481 -11.86 4.71 -4.38
N SER A 482 -11.32 3.85 -5.27
CA SER A 482 -10.59 2.62 -4.92
C SER A 482 -9.45 2.34 -5.90
N LEU A 483 -8.48 1.50 -5.51
CA LEU A 483 -7.38 1.12 -6.40
C LEU A 483 -7.90 0.40 -7.65
N ASP A 484 -8.92 -0.46 -7.51
CA ASP A 484 -9.61 -1.12 -8.64
C ASP A 484 -10.26 -0.13 -9.61
N ARG A 485 -10.67 1.04 -9.11
CA ARG A 485 -11.29 2.10 -9.92
C ARG A 485 -10.26 2.96 -10.65
N ILE A 486 -9.03 3.00 -10.16
CA ILE A 486 -7.90 3.64 -10.84
C ILE A 486 -7.41 2.78 -12.03
N GLU A 487 -7.74 1.49 -12.04
CA GLU A 487 -7.33 0.51 -13.04
C GLU A 487 -7.38 0.98 -14.50
N PRO A 488 -8.48 1.58 -14.99
CA PRO A 488 -8.57 1.98 -16.38
C PRO A 488 -7.52 3.03 -16.78
N LEU A 489 -7.07 3.86 -15.83
CA LEU A 489 -6.02 4.86 -16.06
C LEU A 489 -4.65 4.22 -16.18
N PHE A 490 -4.36 3.18 -15.39
CA PHE A 490 -3.13 2.42 -15.53
C PHE A 490 -3.09 1.67 -16.86
N SER A 491 -4.18 1.02 -17.25
CA SER A 491 -4.30 0.39 -18.57
C SER A 491 -4.12 1.41 -19.69
N LEU A 492 -4.71 2.59 -19.57
CA LEU A 492 -4.54 3.68 -20.53
C LEU A 492 -3.08 4.13 -20.64
N MET A 493 -2.39 4.35 -19.50
CA MET A 493 -0.97 4.72 -19.50
C MET A 493 -0.08 3.63 -20.11
N GLU A 494 -0.39 2.36 -19.86
CA GLU A 494 0.30 1.22 -20.45
C GLU A 494 0.20 1.24 -21.99
N GLN A 495 -1.00 1.47 -22.53
CA GLN A 495 -1.24 1.58 -23.97
C GLN A 495 -0.56 2.81 -24.58
N ILE A 496 -0.63 3.98 -23.92
CA ILE A 496 0.05 5.21 -24.36
C ILE A 496 1.56 4.98 -24.48
N ILE A 497 2.17 4.35 -23.47
CA ILE A 497 3.61 4.05 -23.49
C ILE A 497 3.94 3.09 -24.62
N MET A 498 3.14 2.05 -24.83
CA MET A 498 3.37 1.06 -25.87
C MET A 498 3.31 1.71 -27.26
N ILE A 499 2.31 2.54 -27.55
CA ILE A 499 2.23 3.28 -28.82
C ILE A 499 3.43 4.21 -28.97
N ALA A 500 3.73 5.02 -27.95
CA ALA A 500 4.84 5.98 -27.97
C ALA A 500 6.20 5.30 -28.19
N THR A 501 6.42 4.08 -27.66
CA THR A 501 7.67 3.35 -27.87
C THR A 501 7.92 2.93 -29.31
N ASN A 502 6.85 2.77 -30.09
CA ASN A 502 6.90 2.26 -31.47
C ASN A 502 6.84 3.38 -32.53
N LEU A 503 6.55 4.61 -32.13
CA LEU A 503 6.50 5.76 -33.03
C LEU A 503 7.92 6.32 -33.32
N PRO A 504 8.17 6.81 -34.55
CA PRO A 504 9.39 7.53 -34.87
C PRO A 504 9.43 8.91 -34.19
N LEU A 505 10.63 9.41 -33.88
CA LEU A 505 10.85 10.74 -33.27
C LEU A 505 10.22 11.91 -34.04
N SER A 506 10.04 11.76 -35.35
CA SER A 506 9.45 12.78 -36.22
C SER A 506 7.92 12.81 -36.20
N SER A 507 7.25 11.89 -35.48
CA SER A 507 5.79 11.82 -35.43
C SER A 507 5.21 12.92 -34.55
N SER A 508 4.26 13.71 -35.07
CA SER A 508 3.48 14.67 -34.26
C SER A 508 2.67 13.98 -33.17
N LEU A 509 2.18 12.76 -33.43
CA LEU A 509 1.42 11.96 -32.47
C LEU A 509 2.26 11.57 -31.24
N LEU A 510 3.58 11.42 -31.40
CA LEU A 510 4.46 11.15 -30.27
C LEU A 510 4.45 12.31 -29.26
N GLN A 511 4.48 13.56 -29.75
CA GLN A 511 4.39 14.73 -28.89
C GLN A 511 3.05 14.78 -28.14
N ASP A 512 1.94 14.53 -28.84
CA ASP A 512 0.60 14.52 -28.25
C ASP A 512 0.48 13.46 -27.15
N LEU A 513 1.01 12.25 -27.36
CA LEU A 513 0.99 11.16 -26.37
C LEU A 513 1.90 11.41 -25.17
N VAL A 514 3.07 12.02 -25.38
CA VAL A 514 3.97 12.42 -24.29
C VAL A 514 3.33 13.50 -23.43
N MET A 515 2.71 14.52 -24.05
CA MET A 515 1.97 15.54 -23.31
C MET A 515 0.79 14.93 -22.56
N LEU A 516 0.01 14.04 -23.18
CA LEU A 516 -1.09 13.36 -22.51
C LEU A 516 -0.63 12.60 -21.26
N ARG A 517 0.50 11.88 -21.35
CA ARG A 517 1.09 11.20 -20.19
C ARG A 517 1.45 12.20 -19.09
N ALA A 518 2.17 13.27 -19.43
CA ALA A 518 2.57 14.29 -18.45
C ALA A 518 1.34 14.90 -17.77
N ASP A 519 0.33 15.27 -18.56
CA ASP A 519 -0.93 15.82 -18.07
C ASP A 519 -1.61 14.89 -17.06
N LEU A 520 -1.70 13.58 -17.37
CA LEU A 520 -2.29 12.56 -16.47
C LEU A 520 -1.54 12.47 -15.14
N LEU A 521 -0.22 12.58 -15.14
CA LEU A 521 0.61 12.49 -13.93
C LEU A 521 0.54 13.76 -13.08
N HIS A 522 0.26 14.92 -13.69
CA HIS A 522 0.06 16.18 -12.96
C HIS A 522 -1.32 16.31 -12.30
N ILE A 523 -2.26 15.38 -12.56
CA ILE A 523 -3.60 15.42 -11.98
C ILE A 523 -3.55 15.24 -10.44
N PRO A 524 -3.97 16.24 -9.64
CA PRO A 524 -3.87 16.17 -8.17
C PRO A 524 -4.66 15.00 -7.55
N TRP A 525 -5.90 14.79 -8.00
CA TRP A 525 -6.75 13.72 -7.45
C TRP A 525 -6.23 12.33 -7.79
N PHE A 526 -5.62 12.14 -8.97
CA PHE A 526 -5.05 10.86 -9.39
C PHE A 526 -3.81 10.54 -8.55
N ARG A 527 -2.91 11.52 -8.36
CA ARG A 527 -1.77 11.38 -7.46
C ARG A 527 -2.20 11.03 -6.04
N GLN A 528 -3.20 11.74 -5.51
CA GLN A 528 -3.73 11.47 -4.16
C GLN A 528 -4.34 10.06 -4.06
N ALA A 529 -5.04 9.60 -5.09
CA ALA A 529 -5.63 8.26 -5.13
C ALA A 529 -4.54 7.16 -5.15
N CYS A 530 -3.45 7.36 -5.91
CA CYS A 530 -2.29 6.47 -5.93
C CYS A 530 -1.51 6.48 -4.59
N LEU A 531 -1.37 7.64 -3.95
CA LEU A 531 -0.66 7.75 -2.66
C LEU A 531 -1.41 7.07 -1.50
N ARG A 532 -2.73 6.88 -1.62
CA ARG A 532 -3.53 6.22 -0.58
C ARG A 532 -3.18 4.74 -0.40
N ASP A 533 -2.78 4.06 -1.48
CA ASP A 533 -2.29 2.68 -1.44
C ASP A 533 -1.09 2.51 -2.39
N LEU A 534 0.00 3.19 -2.05
CA LEU A 534 1.19 3.24 -2.88
C LEU A 534 1.85 1.86 -3.02
N ASN A 535 1.81 1.04 -1.98
CA ASN A 535 2.37 -0.31 -2.03
C ASN A 535 1.55 -1.20 -2.99
N GLY A 536 0.21 -1.13 -2.94
CA GLY A 536 -0.64 -1.83 -3.91
C GLY A 536 -0.36 -1.41 -5.35
N VAL A 537 -0.18 -0.11 -5.62
CA VAL A 537 0.18 0.41 -6.95
C VAL A 537 1.55 -0.12 -7.39
N TYR A 538 2.54 -0.11 -6.51
CA TYR A 538 3.87 -0.63 -6.82
C TYR A 538 3.83 -2.15 -7.11
N GLN A 539 3.20 -2.94 -6.24
CA GLN A 539 3.10 -4.40 -6.37
C GLN A 539 2.38 -4.83 -7.64
N ARG A 540 1.39 -4.07 -8.10
CA ARG A 540 0.70 -4.30 -9.39
C ARG A 540 1.67 -4.40 -10.57
N PHE A 541 2.72 -3.57 -10.59
CA PHE A 541 3.70 -3.56 -11.68
C PHE A 541 4.92 -4.41 -11.37
N ALA A 542 5.31 -4.52 -10.09
CA ALA A 542 6.46 -5.30 -9.66
C ALA A 542 6.22 -6.83 -9.74
N SER A 543 5.02 -7.30 -9.44
CA SER A 543 4.67 -8.74 -9.39
C SER A 543 4.57 -9.43 -10.76
N ARG A 544 4.45 -8.67 -11.86
CA ARG A 544 4.45 -9.27 -13.21
C ARG A 544 5.86 -9.74 -13.55
N GLU A 545 6.09 -11.06 -13.58
CA GLU A 545 7.30 -11.64 -14.16
C GLU A 545 7.28 -11.36 -15.66
N ALA A 546 8.28 -10.61 -16.13
CA ALA A 546 8.40 -10.21 -17.54
C ALA A 546 9.44 -11.10 -18.21
N GLU A 547 8.99 -12.05 -19.02
CA GLU A 547 9.87 -12.96 -19.75
C GLU A 547 10.39 -12.29 -21.03
N ALA A 548 9.56 -11.49 -21.71
CA ALA A 548 9.93 -10.81 -22.95
C ALA A 548 10.68 -9.48 -22.71
N VAL A 549 11.63 -9.15 -23.61
CA VAL A 549 12.39 -7.88 -23.55
C VAL A 549 11.47 -6.65 -23.62
N THR A 550 10.39 -6.72 -24.39
CA THR A 550 9.37 -5.67 -24.51
C THR A 550 8.60 -5.48 -23.20
N GLU A 551 8.25 -6.56 -22.52
CA GLU A 551 7.58 -6.53 -21.21
C GLU A 551 8.50 -5.99 -20.13
N LYS A 552 9.79 -6.35 -20.13
CA LYS A 552 10.78 -5.77 -19.19
C LYS A 552 10.91 -4.26 -19.38
N ARG A 553 10.90 -3.77 -20.64
CA ARG A 553 10.93 -2.33 -20.96
C ARG A 553 9.66 -1.62 -20.49
N LEU A 554 8.50 -2.23 -20.72
CA LEU A 554 7.21 -1.69 -20.27
C LEU A 554 7.14 -1.63 -18.74
N LYS A 555 7.54 -2.71 -18.06
CA LYS A 555 7.64 -2.79 -16.60
C LYS A 555 8.52 -1.68 -16.04
N LYS A 556 9.73 -1.48 -16.60
CA LYS A 556 10.63 -0.38 -16.19
C LYS A 556 9.95 0.99 -16.35
N LYS A 557 9.28 1.23 -17.49
CA LYS A 557 8.58 2.50 -17.72
C LYS A 557 7.40 2.73 -16.77
N MET A 558 6.65 1.68 -16.43
CA MET A 558 5.57 1.77 -15.45
C MET A 558 6.11 2.01 -14.04
N LEU A 559 7.24 1.40 -13.66
CA LEU A 559 7.90 1.68 -12.39
C LEU A 559 8.42 3.13 -12.29
N ASN A 560 8.95 3.69 -13.39
CA ASN A 560 9.32 5.11 -13.45
C ASN A 560 8.11 6.04 -13.26
N ILE A 561 6.92 5.64 -13.73
CA ILE A 561 5.69 6.40 -13.46
C ILE A 561 5.36 6.37 -11.97
N VAL A 562 5.53 5.22 -11.29
CA VAL A 562 5.34 5.14 -9.84
C VAL A 562 6.32 6.07 -9.12
N GLU A 563 7.58 6.13 -9.56
CA GLU A 563 8.58 7.08 -9.03
C GLU A 563 8.13 8.55 -9.23
N GLU A 564 7.65 8.89 -10.42
CA GLU A 564 7.15 10.23 -10.77
C GLU A 564 5.93 10.63 -9.91
N LEU A 565 5.00 9.70 -9.67
CA LEU A 565 3.80 9.89 -8.83
C LEU A 565 4.15 10.20 -7.37
N ILE A 566 5.14 9.49 -6.82
CA ILE A 566 5.61 9.66 -5.42
C ILE A 566 6.21 11.05 -5.18
N GLY A 567 6.66 11.72 -6.24
CA GLY A 567 7.23 13.05 -6.17
C GLY A 567 8.68 13.06 -6.60
N GLY A 568 8.90 13.05 -7.92
CA GLY A 568 10.16 13.50 -8.51
C GLY A 568 10.56 14.93 -8.11
N ASP A 569 9.64 15.71 -7.50
CA ASP A 569 9.88 17.10 -7.09
C ASP A 569 10.55 17.30 -5.73
N LEU A 570 10.51 16.33 -4.80
CA LEU A 570 11.39 16.39 -3.61
C LEU A 570 12.87 16.24 -3.99
N LEU A 571 13.16 15.81 -5.23
CA LEU A 571 14.49 15.72 -5.82
C LEU A 571 14.90 16.97 -6.63
N ALA A 572 13.96 17.87 -6.96
CA ALA A 572 14.23 19.03 -7.82
C ALA A 572 14.13 20.39 -7.09
N THR A 573 13.27 20.53 -6.08
CA THR A 573 13.04 21.86 -5.45
C THR A 573 14.13 22.32 -4.47
N GLN A 574 15.14 21.51 -4.16
CA GLN A 574 16.29 21.93 -3.33
C GLN A 574 17.63 22.01 -4.09
N THR A 575 17.66 21.66 -5.37
CA THR A 575 18.89 21.56 -6.19
C THR A 575 18.92 22.56 -7.34
N MET A 576 18.34 23.75 -7.17
CA MET A 576 18.61 24.88 -8.06
C MET A 576 20.04 25.45 -7.94
N MET A 577 20.99 24.74 -7.32
CA MET A 577 22.40 25.19 -7.19
C MET A 577 23.50 24.14 -7.48
N GLN A 578 23.22 22.89 -7.91
CA GLN A 578 24.29 21.97 -8.35
C GLN A 578 23.85 21.08 -9.54
N ASP A 579 24.48 21.31 -10.70
CA ASP A 579 24.29 20.67 -12.02
C ASP A 579 24.73 19.19 -12.11
N THR A 580 24.63 18.42 -11.02
CA THR A 580 24.93 16.98 -11.05
C THR A 580 23.75 16.20 -10.53
N ALA A 581 23.13 15.39 -11.40
CA ALA A 581 22.10 14.44 -11.01
C ALA A 581 22.58 13.61 -9.80
N PRO A 582 21.71 13.37 -8.80
CA PRO A 582 22.15 12.73 -7.57
C PRO A 582 22.58 11.28 -7.83
N ASN A 583 23.76 10.91 -7.32
CA ASN A 583 24.33 9.58 -7.46
C ASN A 583 23.41 8.54 -6.77
N PHE A 584 23.47 7.26 -7.16
CA PHE A 584 22.70 6.17 -6.55
C PHE A 584 22.83 6.16 -5.01
N VAL A 585 24.03 6.43 -4.51
CA VAL A 585 24.35 6.59 -3.07
C VAL A 585 23.53 7.72 -2.43
N ASP A 586 23.43 8.87 -3.09
CA ASP A 586 22.71 10.02 -2.55
C ASP A 586 21.20 9.76 -2.52
N LYS A 587 20.66 9.08 -3.55
CA LYS A 587 19.25 8.66 -3.58
C LYS A 587 18.96 7.70 -2.42
N LEU A 588 19.82 6.71 -2.22
CA LEU A 588 19.72 5.71 -1.15
C LEU A 588 19.77 6.37 0.24
N GLN A 589 20.74 7.25 0.48
CA GLN A 589 20.89 7.98 1.74
C GLN A 589 19.67 8.86 2.02
N ARG A 590 19.12 9.57 1.02
CA ARG A 590 17.92 10.40 1.21
C ARG A 590 16.70 9.57 1.60
N VAL A 591 16.44 8.45 0.92
CA VAL A 591 15.31 7.57 1.26
C VAL A 591 15.43 7.10 2.72
N PHE A 592 16.64 6.70 3.11
CA PHE A 592 16.91 6.20 4.45
C PHE A 592 16.83 7.27 5.55
N LEU A 593 17.28 8.49 5.27
CA LEU A 593 17.15 9.62 6.19
C LEU A 593 15.70 10.07 6.36
N ASN A 594 14.87 9.88 5.33
CA ASN A 594 13.46 10.27 5.35
C ASN A 594 12.53 9.29 6.08
N VAL A 595 13.00 8.10 6.47
CA VAL A 595 12.15 7.07 7.11
C VAL A 595 11.53 7.59 8.42
N SER A 596 10.21 7.65 8.46
CA SER A 596 9.40 8.03 9.62
C SER A 596 8.16 7.15 9.74
N GLN A 597 7.44 7.27 10.85
CA GLN A 597 6.19 6.53 11.08
C GLN A 597 5.09 6.86 10.06
N TRP A 598 5.14 8.04 9.43
CA TRP A 598 4.09 8.53 8.54
C TRP A 598 4.35 8.25 7.06
N ASN A 599 5.59 7.89 6.70
CA ASN A 599 6.01 7.70 5.31
C ASN A 599 6.77 6.38 5.09
N GLU A 600 6.69 5.43 6.03
CA GLU A 600 7.38 4.14 5.93
C GLU A 600 7.01 3.40 4.63
N ALA A 601 5.73 3.36 4.27
CA ALA A 601 5.27 2.73 3.02
C ALA A 601 5.83 3.42 1.78
N GLN A 602 5.98 4.75 1.81
CA GLN A 602 6.58 5.52 0.72
C GLN A 602 8.08 5.22 0.59
N CYS A 603 8.82 5.27 1.70
CA CYS A 603 10.25 4.95 1.72
C CYS A 603 10.51 3.48 1.31
N ARG A 604 9.61 2.56 1.68
CA ARG A 604 9.66 1.15 1.29
C ARG A 604 9.55 0.99 -0.23
N VAL A 605 8.55 1.63 -0.84
CA VAL A 605 8.37 1.62 -2.30
C VAL A 605 9.56 2.29 -3.00
N GLN A 606 10.06 3.43 -2.52
CA GLN A 606 11.25 4.10 -3.07
C GLN A 606 12.50 3.19 -3.02
N MET A 607 12.71 2.48 -1.91
CA MET A 607 13.80 1.53 -1.78
C MET A 607 13.65 0.37 -2.76
N ASN A 608 12.44 -0.19 -2.87
CA ASN A 608 12.15 -1.25 -3.82
C ASN A 608 12.32 -0.81 -5.29
N LEU A 609 11.96 0.42 -5.64
CA LEU A 609 12.21 0.99 -6.97
C LEU A 609 13.72 1.10 -7.27
N LEU A 610 14.52 1.55 -6.30
CA LEU A 610 15.99 1.58 -6.44
C LEU A 610 16.57 0.17 -6.65
N LEU A 611 16.04 -0.84 -5.96
CA LEU A 611 16.47 -2.24 -6.10
C LEU A 611 16.01 -2.89 -7.41
N ASP A 612 14.84 -2.51 -7.93
CA ASP A 612 14.38 -2.94 -9.26
C ASP A 612 15.28 -2.37 -10.36
N ASN A 613 15.76 -1.13 -10.22
CA ASN A 613 16.71 -0.54 -11.16
C ASN A 613 18.02 -1.32 -11.22
N ILE A 614 18.50 -1.87 -10.10
CA ILE A 614 19.67 -2.76 -10.04
C ILE A 614 19.38 -4.09 -10.77
N SER A 615 18.19 -4.64 -10.58
CA SER A 615 17.81 -5.98 -11.08
C SER A 615 17.41 -5.99 -12.57
N LEU A 616 16.91 -4.87 -13.09
CA LEU A 616 16.46 -4.69 -14.48
C LEU A 616 17.54 -4.06 -15.38
N TYR A 617 18.79 -3.92 -14.91
CA TYR A 617 19.88 -3.30 -15.65
C TYR A 617 20.50 -4.27 -16.68
N ASP A 618 20.04 -4.18 -17.94
CA ASP A 618 20.67 -4.85 -19.09
C ASP A 618 21.61 -3.85 -19.82
N ALA A 619 22.92 -4.13 -19.77
CA ALA A 619 23.97 -3.31 -20.41
C ALA A 619 23.89 -3.22 -21.95
N SER A 620 22.94 -3.92 -22.59
CA SER A 620 22.78 -3.97 -24.05
C SER A 620 21.65 -3.08 -24.60
N ASN A 621 21.01 -2.26 -23.78
CA ASN A 621 19.75 -1.57 -24.13
C ASN A 621 19.90 -0.10 -24.60
N GLN A 622 20.76 0.17 -25.58
CA GLN A 622 20.66 1.40 -26.36
C GLN A 622 19.98 1.10 -27.71
N ASN A 623 18.67 1.37 -27.80
CA ASN A 623 18.02 1.52 -29.10
C ASN A 623 18.33 2.96 -29.57
N PRO A 624 19.14 3.18 -30.62
CA PRO A 624 19.65 4.51 -30.98
C PRO A 624 18.58 5.47 -31.52
N ASN A 625 17.34 5.01 -31.70
CA ASN A 625 16.27 5.77 -32.36
C ASN A 625 15.32 6.53 -31.43
N ASN A 626 15.49 6.49 -30.10
CA ASN A 626 14.62 7.24 -29.17
C ASN A 626 15.35 7.65 -27.87
N PRO A 627 16.35 8.55 -27.93
CA PRO A 627 17.12 8.98 -26.76
C PRO A 627 16.40 10.01 -25.88
N HIS A 628 15.33 10.66 -26.36
CA HIS A 628 14.72 11.82 -25.71
C HIS A 628 13.41 11.57 -24.95
N ILE A 629 12.97 10.32 -24.81
CA ILE A 629 11.87 9.95 -23.89
C ILE A 629 12.44 9.60 -22.49
N LEU A 630 13.76 9.75 -22.32
CA LEU A 630 14.58 9.19 -21.25
C LEU A 630 15.25 10.33 -20.48
N SER A 631 14.87 10.53 -19.22
CA SER A 631 15.77 11.13 -18.24
C SER A 631 16.65 10.00 -17.69
N ASP A 632 17.90 9.96 -18.15
CA ASP A 632 19.11 9.65 -17.36
C ASP A 632 20.34 9.58 -18.31
N ASP A 633 21.18 10.61 -18.17
CA ASP A 633 22.65 10.68 -18.32
C ASP A 633 23.38 9.92 -19.45
N LEU A 634 23.83 10.68 -20.45
CA LEU A 634 24.92 10.30 -21.36
C LEU A 634 26.26 10.87 -20.84
N SER A 635 27.08 10.03 -20.21
CA SER A 635 28.54 10.23 -20.19
C SER A 635 29.32 8.93 -20.06
N VAL A 636 29.54 8.21 -21.16
CA VAL A 636 30.69 7.28 -21.24
C VAL A 636 31.32 7.33 -22.63
N ASN A 637 32.57 7.80 -22.66
CA ASN A 637 33.48 7.65 -23.80
C ASN A 637 33.66 6.16 -24.14
N ILE A 638 33.27 5.79 -25.35
CA ILE A 638 33.53 4.45 -25.90
C ILE A 638 35.02 4.36 -26.22
N THR A 639 35.80 3.69 -25.38
CA THR A 639 36.99 2.92 -25.77
C THR A 639 37.44 2.06 -24.60
N GLN A 640 37.07 0.77 -24.61
CA GLN A 640 37.95 -0.39 -24.41
C GLN A 640 37.10 -1.64 -24.14
N HIS A 641 37.24 -2.61 -25.05
CA HIS A 641 36.75 -3.97 -24.87
C HIS A 641 37.53 -4.66 -23.75
N THR A 642 36.82 -5.10 -22.70
CA THR A 642 37.31 -6.11 -21.76
C THR A 642 36.21 -7.15 -21.54
N PRO A 643 36.46 -8.46 -21.78
CA PRO A 643 35.47 -9.50 -21.62
C PRO A 643 35.48 -10.02 -20.17
N ALA A 644 34.72 -9.36 -19.31
CA ALA A 644 34.17 -9.88 -18.06
C ALA A 644 33.12 -8.86 -17.61
N SER A 645 31.86 -9.26 -17.43
CA SER A 645 30.84 -8.37 -16.86
C SER A 645 31.34 -7.86 -15.51
N PRO A 646 31.56 -6.55 -15.30
CA PRO A 646 31.97 -6.05 -14.00
C PRO A 646 30.87 -6.37 -12.97
N PRO A 647 31.22 -6.70 -11.72
CA PRO A 647 30.24 -6.86 -10.65
C PRO A 647 29.40 -5.59 -10.56
N ASN A 648 28.08 -5.75 -10.41
CA ASN A 648 27.13 -4.63 -10.36
C ASN A 648 27.53 -3.68 -9.22
N LYS A 649 28.14 -2.55 -9.57
CA LYS A 649 28.72 -1.58 -8.63
C LYS A 649 27.66 -1.05 -7.66
N ASP A 650 26.43 -0.89 -8.13
CA ASP A 650 25.31 -0.36 -7.34
C ASP A 650 24.82 -1.40 -6.32
N LEU A 651 24.80 -2.68 -6.69
CA LEU A 651 24.50 -3.79 -5.76
C LEU A 651 25.52 -3.86 -4.62
N HIS A 652 26.82 -3.82 -4.96
CA HIS A 652 27.87 -3.83 -3.94
C HIS A 652 27.76 -2.60 -3.02
N THR A 653 27.49 -1.43 -3.59
CA THR A 653 27.30 -0.18 -2.84
C THR A 653 26.10 -0.27 -1.88
N PHE A 654 24.98 -0.85 -2.33
CA PHE A 654 23.81 -1.08 -1.49
C PHE A 654 24.11 -2.01 -0.31
N VAL A 655 24.81 -3.12 -0.57
CA VAL A 655 25.17 -4.11 0.45
C VAL A 655 26.04 -3.48 1.54
N CYS A 656 27.07 -2.72 1.16
CA CYS A 656 27.90 -2.00 2.14
C CYS A 656 27.06 -1.00 2.96
N PHE A 657 26.22 -0.20 2.30
CA PHE A 657 25.34 0.75 2.99
C PHE A 657 24.37 0.07 3.96
N PHE A 658 23.78 -1.07 3.58
CA PHE A 658 22.85 -1.82 4.41
C PHE A 658 23.51 -2.23 5.74
N TYR A 659 24.71 -2.81 5.69
CA TYR A 659 25.44 -3.21 6.89
C TYR A 659 25.96 -2.01 7.68
N ASP A 660 26.45 -0.95 7.03
CA ASP A 660 26.85 0.30 7.70
C ASP A 660 25.68 0.90 8.50
N ALA A 661 24.47 0.87 7.92
CA ALA A 661 23.26 1.37 8.55
C ALA A 661 22.77 0.47 9.70
N VAL A 662 22.70 -0.84 9.49
CA VAL A 662 22.28 -1.82 10.51
C VAL A 662 23.22 -1.84 11.71
N LEU A 663 24.52 -1.65 11.48
CA LEU A 663 25.57 -1.71 12.49
C LEU A 663 25.96 -0.33 13.04
N SER A 664 25.28 0.74 12.60
CA SER A 664 25.47 2.09 13.13
C SER A 664 24.99 2.17 14.57
N ASP A 665 25.73 2.93 15.39
CA ASP A 665 25.38 3.21 16.78
C ASP A 665 24.99 4.69 16.89
N GLY A 666 23.84 4.96 17.52
CA GLY A 666 23.33 6.33 17.69
C GLY A 666 24.08 7.02 18.83
N LYS A 667 24.68 8.19 18.57
CA LYS A 667 25.53 8.89 19.54
C LYS A 667 24.70 9.56 20.64
N ASP A 668 23.47 9.97 20.33
CA ASP A 668 22.52 10.64 21.24
C ASP A 668 21.18 9.88 21.38
N ASP A 669 20.42 10.10 22.46
CA ASP A 669 19.15 9.38 22.71
C ASP A 669 18.07 9.63 21.63
N GLY A 670 18.06 10.82 21.03
CA GLY A 670 17.22 11.10 19.86
C GLY A 670 17.68 10.34 18.61
N GLU A 671 18.98 10.16 18.44
CA GLU A 671 19.58 9.41 17.32
C GLU A 671 19.35 7.90 17.48
N LYS A 672 19.42 7.36 18.70
CA LYS A 672 19.10 5.95 19.00
C LYS A 672 17.69 5.55 18.58
N ALA A 673 16.69 6.39 18.85
CA ALA A 673 15.31 6.13 18.42
C ALA A 673 15.19 6.09 16.89
N THR A 674 15.93 6.96 16.19
CA THR A 674 15.96 6.95 14.71
C THR A 674 16.70 5.73 14.15
N THR A 675 17.82 5.32 14.76
CA THR A 675 18.58 4.13 14.38
C THR A 675 17.78 2.85 14.59
N LEU A 676 17.05 2.73 15.72
CA LEU A 676 16.17 1.59 15.98
C LEU A 676 15.03 1.50 14.94
N ARG A 677 14.42 2.63 14.58
CA ARG A 677 13.37 2.66 13.55
C ARG A 677 13.91 2.24 12.18
N ARG A 678 15.10 2.72 11.83
CA ARG A 678 15.80 2.34 10.60
C ARG A 678 16.13 0.85 10.55
N PHE A 679 16.55 0.28 11.69
CA PHE A 679 16.74 -1.16 11.83
C PHE A 679 15.43 -1.93 11.61
N GLN A 680 14.33 -1.48 12.24
CA GLN A 680 12.99 -2.08 12.03
C GLN A 680 12.54 -1.98 10.57
N PHE A 681 12.80 -0.86 9.89
CA PHE A 681 12.50 -0.68 8.48
C PHE A 681 13.22 -1.72 7.61
N PHE A 682 14.53 -1.91 7.78
CA PHE A 682 15.27 -2.93 7.03
C PHE A 682 14.83 -4.34 7.38
N LYS A 683 14.57 -4.63 8.65
CA LYS A 683 14.01 -5.92 9.08
C LYS A 683 12.71 -6.25 8.34
N ASN A 684 11.80 -5.28 8.22
CA ASN A 684 10.55 -5.45 7.49
C ASN A 684 10.76 -5.57 5.97
N LEU A 685 11.79 -4.91 5.43
CA LEU A 685 12.12 -4.94 4.00
C LEU A 685 12.70 -6.29 3.55
N ILE A 686 13.35 -7.06 4.42
CA ILE A 686 14.02 -8.33 4.07
C ILE A 686 13.11 -9.28 3.29
N HIS A 687 11.86 -9.44 3.73
CA HIS A 687 10.86 -10.31 3.10
C HIS A 687 10.43 -9.86 1.68
N GLU A 688 10.74 -8.62 1.30
CA GLU A 688 10.42 -8.03 -0.01
C GLU A 688 11.66 -7.91 -0.92
N LEU A 689 12.84 -8.32 -0.46
CA LEU A 689 14.07 -8.26 -1.25
C LEU A 689 14.08 -9.35 -2.32
N ARG A 690 14.63 -9.04 -3.51
CA ARG A 690 14.78 -10.03 -4.58
C ARG A 690 15.89 -11.02 -4.24
N GLU A 691 15.74 -12.25 -4.71
CA GLU A 691 16.69 -13.36 -4.50
C GLU A 691 18.17 -12.98 -4.74
N PRO A 692 18.54 -12.28 -5.84
CA PRO A 692 19.94 -11.93 -6.08
C PRO A 692 20.51 -10.94 -5.06
N VAL A 693 19.68 -9.99 -4.60
CA VAL A 693 20.07 -9.00 -3.59
C VAL A 693 20.25 -9.68 -2.24
N LEU A 694 19.31 -10.52 -1.84
CA LEU A 694 19.39 -11.23 -0.57
C LEU A 694 20.56 -12.22 -0.54
N SER A 695 20.84 -12.92 -1.64
CA SER A 695 22.00 -13.80 -1.76
C SER A 695 23.33 -13.03 -1.60
N GLU A 696 23.47 -11.83 -2.17
CA GLU A 696 24.68 -11.03 -2.02
C GLU A 696 24.82 -10.45 -0.60
N LEU A 697 23.72 -9.99 0.01
CA LEU A 697 23.69 -9.55 1.41
C LEU A 697 24.14 -10.64 2.37
N LEU A 698 23.64 -11.87 2.19
CA LEU A 698 24.02 -13.02 2.99
C LEU A 698 25.50 -13.40 2.76
N THR A 699 25.97 -13.39 1.51
CA THR A 699 27.37 -13.68 1.18
C THR A 699 28.33 -12.66 1.82
N HIS A 700 27.97 -11.37 1.78
CA HIS A 700 28.74 -10.32 2.45
C HIS A 700 28.72 -10.47 3.98
N GLY A 701 27.57 -10.84 4.56
CA GLY A 701 27.46 -11.14 6.00
C GLY A 701 28.39 -12.27 6.46
N ILE A 702 28.51 -13.34 5.66
CA ILE A 702 29.48 -14.42 5.94
C ILE A 702 30.92 -13.89 5.92
N ARG A 703 31.28 -13.06 4.93
CA ARG A 703 32.62 -12.47 4.88
C ARG A 703 32.93 -11.60 6.10
N LEU A 704 31.94 -10.87 6.62
CA LEU A 704 32.08 -10.11 7.86
C LEU A 704 32.31 -11.03 9.08
N LEU A 705 31.65 -12.20 9.12
CA LEU A 705 31.86 -13.21 10.16
C LEU A 705 33.24 -13.89 10.11
N GLU A 706 33.78 -14.09 8.90
CA GLU A 706 35.10 -14.69 8.67
C GLU A 706 36.25 -13.79 9.15
N GLY A 707 36.04 -12.47 9.09
CA GLY A 707 37.02 -11.45 9.45
C GLY A 707 38.23 -11.41 8.52
N ASP A 708 39.18 -10.51 8.78
CA ASP A 708 40.39 -10.39 7.96
C ASP A 708 41.37 -11.53 8.27
N ALA A 709 41.75 -12.27 7.23
CA ALA A 709 42.75 -13.33 7.28
C ALA A 709 44.15 -12.82 7.65
N SER A 710 44.41 -11.51 7.54
CA SER A 710 45.68 -10.89 7.92
C SER A 710 45.90 -10.81 9.44
N LEU A 711 44.82 -10.90 10.24
CA LEU A 711 44.86 -10.76 11.70
C LEU A 711 44.90 -12.14 12.40
N SER A 712 45.53 -12.18 13.57
CA SER A 712 45.57 -13.38 14.42
C SER A 712 44.31 -13.50 15.30
N PHE A 713 44.08 -14.68 15.87
CA PHE A 713 43.02 -14.87 16.86
C PHE A 713 43.41 -14.15 18.17
N PRO A 714 42.49 -13.42 18.83
CA PRO A 714 41.04 -13.32 18.60
C PRO A 714 40.57 -12.14 17.73
N GLU A 715 41.48 -11.26 17.28
CA GLU A 715 41.13 -10.03 16.56
C GLU A 715 40.43 -10.31 15.21
N ASN A 716 40.81 -11.39 14.53
CA ASN A 716 40.15 -11.83 13.30
C ASN A 716 38.72 -12.38 13.49
N MET A 717 38.24 -12.57 14.72
CA MET A 717 36.88 -13.08 14.99
C MET A 717 35.88 -11.98 15.38
N LEU A 718 36.33 -10.73 15.46
CA LEU A 718 35.47 -9.58 15.77
C LEU A 718 34.67 -9.18 14.52
N LEU A 719 33.34 -9.11 14.65
CA LEU A 719 32.40 -8.78 13.55
C LEU A 719 32.67 -7.44 12.86
N ILE A 720 33.26 -6.48 13.58
CA ILE A 720 33.63 -5.17 13.04
C ILE A 720 34.99 -4.79 13.61
N GLN A 721 35.97 -4.64 12.73
CA GLN A 721 37.30 -4.14 13.07
C GLN A 721 37.22 -2.65 13.39
N ALA A 722 38.03 -2.19 14.35
CA ALA A 722 38.09 -0.78 14.73
C ALA A 722 38.30 0.08 13.47
N ALA A 723 37.34 0.98 13.20
CA ALA A 723 37.45 1.91 12.09
C ALA A 723 38.64 2.84 12.36
N GLY A 724 39.72 2.64 11.61
CA GLY A 724 40.90 3.49 11.60
C GLY A 724 41.90 3.23 12.74
N GLN A 725 43.18 3.34 12.40
CA GLN A 725 44.29 3.40 13.35
C GLN A 725 44.03 4.53 14.37
N GLY A 726 43.68 4.17 15.62
CA GLY A 726 43.57 5.12 16.73
C GLY A 726 42.22 5.23 17.44
N SER A 727 41.16 4.48 17.05
CA SER A 727 39.93 4.42 17.84
C SER A 727 40.02 3.36 18.94
N GLN A 728 39.75 3.74 20.19
CA GLN A 728 39.74 2.82 21.34
C GLN A 728 38.54 1.86 21.20
N PHE A 729 38.78 0.55 21.39
CA PHE A 729 37.73 -0.47 21.34
C PHE A 729 36.68 -0.24 22.44
N ASP A 730 35.40 -0.32 22.04
CA ASP A 730 34.25 -0.07 22.91
C ASP A 730 33.39 -1.34 23.01
N ALA A 731 33.37 -1.94 24.19
CA ALA A 731 32.74 -3.24 24.45
C ALA A 731 31.20 -3.18 24.34
N ASP A 732 30.58 -2.08 24.76
CA ASP A 732 29.12 -1.92 24.72
C ASP A 732 28.64 -1.79 23.26
N LYS A 733 29.39 -1.03 22.44
CA LYS A 733 29.13 -0.93 21.00
C LYS A 733 29.31 -2.27 20.29
N PHE A 734 30.33 -3.03 20.67
CA PHE A 734 30.58 -4.35 20.11
C PHE A 734 29.43 -5.32 20.42
N ALA A 735 28.92 -5.33 21.66
CA ALA A 735 27.79 -6.15 22.06
C ALA A 735 26.50 -5.79 21.29
N TYR A 736 26.17 -4.51 21.22
CA TYR A 736 25.01 -4.02 20.46
C TYR A 736 25.07 -4.42 18.98
N ARG A 737 26.21 -4.18 18.33
CA ARG A 737 26.44 -4.52 16.91
C ARG A 737 26.36 -6.03 16.66
N SER A 738 26.90 -6.83 17.57
CA SER A 738 26.82 -8.29 17.50
C SER A 738 25.36 -8.75 17.54
N GLN A 739 24.55 -8.21 18.45
CA GLN A 739 23.13 -8.54 18.51
C GLN A 739 22.36 -8.08 17.27
N ALA A 740 22.62 -6.86 16.78
CA ALA A 740 21.99 -6.34 15.57
C ALA A 740 22.32 -7.19 14.34
N PHE A 741 23.59 -7.60 14.20
CA PHE A 741 24.06 -8.49 13.15
C PHE A 741 23.33 -9.85 13.20
N LEU A 742 23.31 -10.48 14.38
CA LEU A 742 22.63 -11.77 14.58
C LEU A 742 21.16 -11.70 14.16
N ASN A 743 20.43 -10.70 14.64
CA ASN A 743 19.01 -10.53 14.35
C ASN A 743 18.76 -10.40 12.84
N ILE A 744 19.51 -9.55 12.15
CA ILE A 744 19.34 -9.31 10.70
C ILE A 744 19.70 -10.55 9.88
N ILE A 745 20.81 -11.22 10.22
CA ILE A 745 21.22 -12.45 9.53
C ILE A 745 20.18 -13.55 9.74
N GLN A 746 19.65 -13.75 10.95
CA GLN A 746 18.59 -14.72 11.21
C GLN A 746 17.33 -14.43 10.38
N HIS A 747 16.91 -13.17 10.26
CA HIS A 747 15.79 -12.78 9.40
C HIS A 747 16.07 -13.07 7.93
N MET A 748 17.28 -12.82 7.43
CA MET A 748 17.64 -13.13 6.03
C MET A 748 17.73 -14.63 5.76
N LEU A 749 18.23 -15.41 6.72
CA LEU A 749 18.33 -16.87 6.60
C LEU A 749 16.95 -17.55 6.63
N ALA A 750 15.95 -16.94 7.27
CA ALA A 750 14.57 -17.44 7.32
C ALA A 750 13.88 -17.48 5.95
N GLU A 751 14.31 -16.67 4.98
CA GLU A 751 13.79 -16.67 3.60
C GLU A 751 14.19 -17.92 2.80
N ASN A 752 15.09 -18.75 3.33
CA ASN A 752 15.45 -20.06 2.78
C ASN A 752 15.93 -20.06 1.31
N ILE A 753 16.65 -19.01 0.90
CA ILE A 753 17.08 -18.80 -0.49
C ILE A 753 18.26 -19.71 -0.89
N TRP A 754 19.09 -20.13 0.06
CA TRP A 754 20.26 -20.95 -0.27
C TRP A 754 19.91 -22.42 -0.48
N PRO A 755 20.53 -23.07 -1.49
CA PRO A 755 20.47 -24.51 -1.60
C PRO A 755 21.28 -25.17 -0.47
N ASN A 756 21.03 -26.45 -0.21
CA ASN A 756 21.63 -27.16 0.92
C ASN A 756 23.17 -27.18 0.87
N GLU A 757 23.78 -27.17 -0.32
CA GLU A 757 25.24 -27.13 -0.47
C GLU A 757 25.86 -25.86 0.13
N LYS A 758 25.25 -24.69 -0.11
CA LYS A 758 25.72 -23.42 0.46
C LYS A 758 25.48 -23.34 1.96
N LYS A 759 24.39 -23.93 2.46
CA LYS A 759 24.13 -24.02 3.91
C LYS A 759 25.16 -24.91 4.61
N ILE A 760 25.53 -26.04 4.01
CA ILE A 760 26.60 -26.92 4.52
C ILE A 760 27.94 -26.19 4.52
N GLU A 761 28.25 -25.42 3.47
CA GLU A 761 29.45 -24.58 3.44
C GLU A 761 29.47 -23.55 4.58
N LEU A 762 28.34 -22.88 4.85
CA LEU A 762 28.21 -21.98 6.00
C LEU A 762 28.47 -22.71 7.33
N VAL A 763 27.83 -23.87 7.55
CA VAL A 763 28.02 -24.66 8.78
C VAL A 763 29.49 -25.01 8.96
N LYS A 764 30.19 -25.45 7.90
CA LYS A 764 31.63 -25.71 7.91
C LYS A 764 32.45 -24.47 8.23
N THR A 765 32.11 -23.33 7.66
CA THR A 765 32.81 -22.05 7.91
C THR A 765 32.67 -21.63 9.36
N ILE A 766 31.45 -21.63 9.92
CA ILE A 766 31.24 -21.26 11.33
C ILE A 766 31.90 -22.29 12.25
N TYR A 767 31.85 -23.59 11.92
CA TYR A 767 32.53 -24.63 12.68
C TYR A 767 34.04 -24.35 12.79
N ARG A 768 34.72 -24.08 11.66
CA ARG A 768 36.15 -23.74 11.64
C ARG A 768 36.48 -22.53 12.52
N GLN A 769 35.56 -21.59 12.66
CA GLN A 769 35.72 -20.44 13.55
C GLN A 769 35.56 -20.85 15.02
N ILE A 770 34.56 -21.67 15.36
CA ILE A 770 34.32 -22.18 16.72
C ILE A 770 35.52 -23.00 17.22
N VAL A 771 36.12 -23.82 16.36
CA VAL A 771 37.33 -24.60 16.68
C VAL A 771 38.48 -23.72 17.17
N ARG A 772 38.60 -22.47 16.68
CA ARG A 772 39.66 -21.55 17.13
C ARG A 772 39.55 -21.21 18.61
N PHE A 773 38.33 -21.09 19.15
CA PHE A 773 38.11 -20.81 20.58
C PHE A 773 38.60 -21.97 21.46
N ARG A 774 38.46 -23.22 20.99
CA ARG A 774 38.95 -24.39 21.72
C ARG A 774 40.46 -24.35 21.92
N ASN A 775 41.22 -23.86 20.94
CA ASN A 775 42.68 -23.85 21.00
C ASN A 775 43.25 -22.90 22.07
N SER A 776 42.44 -21.96 22.59
CA SER A 776 42.86 -20.96 23.57
C SER A 776 42.31 -21.20 24.99
N ILE A 777 41.80 -22.40 25.29
CA ILE A 777 41.29 -22.76 26.63
C ILE A 777 42.26 -22.42 27.79
N PRO A 778 43.58 -22.69 27.69
CA PRO A 778 44.53 -22.31 28.75
C PRO A 778 44.54 -20.80 29.02
N VAL A 779 44.40 -19.98 27.97
CA VAL A 779 44.35 -18.51 28.06
C VAL A 779 43.14 -18.05 28.86
N TYR A 780 41.97 -18.65 28.63
CA TYR A 780 40.75 -18.26 29.35
C TYR A 780 40.82 -18.58 30.84
N LYS A 781 41.53 -19.65 31.23
CA LYS A 781 41.78 -19.97 32.65
C LYS A 781 42.60 -18.88 33.35
N VAL A 782 43.64 -18.38 32.67
CA VAL A 782 44.47 -17.28 33.18
C VAL A 782 43.71 -15.96 33.19
N MET A 783 42.94 -15.65 32.13
CA MET A 783 42.07 -14.46 32.09
C MET A 783 41.07 -14.45 33.26
N GLN A 784 40.41 -15.58 33.53
CA GLN A 784 39.42 -15.69 34.61
C GLN A 784 40.07 -15.65 36.00
N GLY A 785 41.27 -16.22 36.16
CA GLY A 785 42.00 -16.31 37.43
C GLY A 785 42.71 -15.03 37.84
N ALA A 786 43.25 -14.27 36.88
CA ALA A 786 43.98 -13.02 37.13
C ALA A 786 43.18 -11.75 36.75
N ASN A 787 42.00 -11.89 36.14
CA ASN A 787 41.14 -10.79 35.66
C ASN A 787 41.88 -9.81 34.73
N VAL A 788 42.54 -10.36 33.71
CA VAL A 788 43.35 -9.65 32.71
C VAL A 788 42.79 -9.80 31.30
N CYS A 789 43.25 -8.97 30.36
CA CYS A 789 42.83 -9.07 28.96
C CYS A 789 43.51 -10.24 28.21
N PHE A 790 43.02 -10.57 27.01
CA PHE A 790 43.49 -11.74 26.27
C PHE A 790 44.99 -11.68 25.93
N SER A 791 45.51 -10.52 25.50
CA SER A 791 46.92 -10.35 25.15
C SER A 791 47.84 -10.52 26.35
N GLU A 792 47.47 -9.96 27.50
CA GLU A 792 48.18 -10.11 28.77
C GLU A 792 48.22 -11.57 29.24
N ALA A 793 47.09 -12.28 29.17
CA ALA A 793 47.01 -13.71 29.53
C ALA A 793 47.80 -14.60 28.55
N ALA A 794 47.74 -14.32 27.25
CA ALA A 794 48.47 -15.07 26.24
C ALA A 794 49.99 -14.90 26.39
N ALA A 795 50.46 -13.68 26.63
CA ALA A 795 51.86 -13.39 26.91
C ALA A 795 52.34 -14.12 28.18
N ALA A 796 51.53 -14.09 29.25
CA ALA A 796 51.85 -14.76 30.51
C ALA A 796 52.01 -16.28 30.36
N ILE A 797 51.13 -16.92 29.58
CA ILE A 797 51.19 -18.37 29.30
C ILE A 797 52.42 -18.73 28.48
N GLN A 798 52.80 -17.89 27.50
CA GLN A 798 54.01 -18.12 26.72
C GLN A 798 55.26 -18.05 27.61
N ILE A 799 55.33 -17.08 28.52
CA ILE A 799 56.45 -16.94 29.48
C ILE A 799 56.48 -18.13 30.46
N ALA A 800 55.30 -18.56 30.94
CA ALA A 800 55.15 -19.69 31.86
C ALA A 800 55.26 -21.07 31.19
N LYS A 801 55.66 -21.16 29.92
CA LYS A 801 55.81 -22.43 29.16
C LYS A 801 54.55 -23.31 29.21
N ASN A 802 53.37 -22.71 29.05
CA ASN A 802 52.05 -23.36 29.10
C ASN A 802 51.60 -23.87 30.48
N ASP A 803 52.25 -23.48 31.57
CA ASP A 803 51.75 -23.72 32.93
C ASP A 803 50.77 -22.60 33.36
N THR A 804 49.49 -22.95 33.50
CA THR A 804 48.42 -22.01 33.83
C THR A 804 48.53 -21.46 35.25
N ASP A 805 48.96 -22.27 36.21
CA ASP A 805 49.00 -21.87 37.62
C ASP A 805 50.17 -20.91 37.86
N MET A 806 51.32 -21.18 37.24
CA MET A 806 52.47 -20.27 37.26
C MET A 806 52.17 -18.94 36.56
N ALA A 807 51.43 -18.96 35.45
CA ALA A 807 51.02 -17.74 34.75
C ALA A 807 50.07 -16.87 35.60
N ILE A 808 49.11 -17.48 36.30
CA ILE A 808 48.20 -16.77 37.21
C ILE A 808 48.96 -16.15 38.38
N ILE A 809 49.85 -16.92 39.02
CA ILE A 809 50.66 -16.42 40.14
C ILE A 809 51.52 -15.24 39.68
N MET A 810 52.22 -15.37 38.55
CA MET A 810 53.05 -14.31 37.98
C MET A 810 52.27 -13.01 37.75
N LEU A 811 51.08 -13.09 37.15
CA LEU A 811 50.23 -11.93 36.90
C LEU A 811 49.68 -11.29 38.19
N LEU A 812 49.39 -12.09 39.22
CA LEU A 812 48.87 -11.61 40.50
C LEU A 812 49.95 -11.02 41.42
N THR A 813 51.21 -11.46 41.32
CA THR A 813 52.28 -11.05 42.25
C THR A 813 53.34 -10.11 41.65
N GLU A 814 53.76 -10.33 40.40
CA GLU A 814 54.93 -9.65 39.80
C GLU A 814 54.55 -8.76 38.60
N GLY A 815 53.41 -9.01 37.96
CA GLY A 815 53.03 -8.35 36.70
C GLY A 815 53.86 -8.85 35.51
N LEU A 816 53.55 -8.37 34.31
CA LEU A 816 54.30 -8.73 33.11
C LEU A 816 55.66 -8.00 33.09
N PRO A 817 56.75 -8.64 32.65
CA PRO A 817 58.06 -7.99 32.56
C PRO A 817 58.04 -6.81 31.59
N GLU A 818 58.71 -5.70 31.94
CA GLU A 818 58.76 -4.43 31.18
C GLU A 818 59.24 -4.57 29.71
N ASN A 819 59.81 -5.72 29.33
CA ASN A 819 60.28 -6.02 27.98
C ASN A 819 59.19 -6.54 27.02
N VAL A 820 57.96 -6.75 27.49
CA VAL A 820 56.83 -7.21 26.68
C VAL A 820 56.01 -6.00 26.20
N GLN A 821 56.20 -5.59 24.95
CA GLN A 821 55.42 -4.50 24.34
C GLN A 821 54.00 -5.00 23.97
N ILE A 822 52.99 -4.61 24.75
CA ILE A 822 51.56 -4.93 24.50
C ILE A 822 50.78 -3.67 24.03
N ASP A 823 51.44 -2.51 23.95
CA ASP A 823 50.80 -1.19 23.82
C ASP A 823 49.97 -0.95 22.55
N ASN A 824 50.02 -1.85 21.55
CA ASN A 824 49.29 -1.72 20.29
C ASN A 824 48.17 -2.76 20.07
N GLU A 825 47.94 -3.70 21.00
CA GLU A 825 46.93 -4.76 20.84
C GLU A 825 45.59 -4.41 21.50
N ILE A 826 44.47 -4.89 20.92
CA ILE A 826 43.13 -4.63 21.45
C ILE A 826 42.96 -5.37 22.79
N LYS A 827 42.66 -4.62 23.86
CA LYS A 827 42.42 -5.19 25.20
C LYS A 827 41.06 -5.88 25.28
N LEU A 828 40.98 -7.14 24.84
CA LEU A 828 39.75 -7.91 24.85
C LEU A 828 39.51 -8.64 26.19
N THR A 829 38.30 -8.52 26.72
CA THR A 829 37.83 -9.19 27.94
C THR A 829 37.17 -10.53 27.63
N LEU A 830 36.97 -11.36 28.66
CA LEU A 830 36.22 -12.62 28.52
C LEU A 830 34.78 -12.40 28.02
N GLN A 831 34.17 -11.26 28.33
CA GLN A 831 32.79 -10.99 27.94
C GLN A 831 32.64 -10.79 26.43
N GLU A 832 33.57 -10.11 25.77
CA GLU A 832 33.52 -9.94 24.31
C GLU A 832 33.75 -11.26 23.58
N LEU A 833 34.64 -12.11 24.10
CA LEU A 833 34.87 -13.46 23.56
C LEU A 833 33.62 -14.35 23.73
N ARG A 834 32.89 -14.23 24.85
CA ARG A 834 31.61 -14.90 25.06
C ARG A 834 30.57 -14.45 24.04
N THR A 835 30.39 -13.15 23.86
CA THR A 835 29.46 -12.59 22.86
C THR A 835 29.79 -13.09 21.45
N SER A 836 31.08 -13.11 21.10
CA SER A 836 31.56 -13.57 19.78
C SER A 836 31.34 -15.07 19.54
N LEU A 837 31.50 -15.91 20.58
CA LEU A 837 31.23 -17.35 20.50
C LEU A 837 29.71 -17.64 20.49
N LEU A 838 28.95 -16.99 21.36
CA LEU A 838 27.49 -17.17 21.47
C LEU A 838 26.79 -16.82 20.15
N LEU A 839 27.19 -15.72 19.52
CA LEU A 839 26.66 -15.32 18.21
C LEU A 839 26.84 -16.40 17.14
N ARG A 840 28.02 -17.02 17.07
CA ARG A 840 28.31 -18.09 16.12
C ARG A 840 27.47 -19.33 16.37
N LEU A 841 27.34 -19.73 17.64
CA LEU A 841 26.52 -20.87 18.02
C LEU A 841 25.03 -20.60 17.71
N GLN A 842 24.52 -19.41 17.99
CA GLN A 842 23.14 -19.01 17.70
C GLN A 842 22.83 -18.95 16.20
N LEU A 843 23.81 -18.61 15.36
CA LEU A 843 23.66 -18.65 13.89
C LEU A 843 23.55 -20.07 13.32
N ILE A 844 24.07 -21.08 14.03
CA ILE A 844 24.00 -22.48 13.60
C ILE A 844 22.70 -23.15 14.01
N VAL A 845 22.01 -22.64 15.03
CA VAL A 845 20.76 -23.24 15.55
C VAL A 845 19.75 -23.59 14.45
N PRO A 846 19.44 -22.71 13.47
CA PRO A 846 18.51 -23.03 12.37
C PRO A 846 18.99 -24.16 11.44
N TYR A 847 20.28 -24.47 11.46
CA TYR A 847 20.94 -25.46 10.59
C TYR A 847 21.42 -26.70 11.33
N MET A 848 21.04 -26.88 12.60
CA MET A 848 21.45 -28.06 13.38
C MET A 848 21.03 -29.36 12.70
N SER A 849 19.87 -29.38 12.03
CA SER A 849 19.41 -30.56 11.31
C SER A 849 20.36 -31.01 10.21
N LEU A 850 20.99 -30.05 9.51
CA LEU A 850 21.98 -30.36 8.48
C LEU A 850 23.22 -31.05 9.05
N ILE A 851 23.53 -30.87 10.34
CA ILE A 851 24.70 -31.50 10.97
C ILE A 851 24.49 -33.01 11.10
N TRP A 852 23.31 -33.45 11.51
CA TRP A 852 23.01 -34.89 11.65
C TRP A 852 22.44 -35.53 10.37
N GLU A 853 21.84 -34.75 9.47
CA GLU A 853 21.46 -35.21 8.12
C GLU A 853 22.69 -35.46 7.22
N HIS A 854 23.77 -34.68 7.41
CA HIS A 854 25.03 -34.79 6.67
C HIS A 854 26.25 -35.01 7.60
N PRO A 855 26.31 -36.16 8.31
CA PRO A 855 27.16 -36.37 9.49
C PRO A 855 28.61 -36.78 9.17
N LYS A 856 28.94 -36.99 7.89
CA LYS A 856 30.23 -37.54 7.46
C LYS A 856 31.36 -36.51 7.56
N GLU A 857 32.61 -37.02 7.58
CA GLU A 857 33.83 -36.20 7.65
C GLU A 857 34.00 -35.22 6.48
N ASP A 858 33.50 -35.57 5.29
CA ASP A 858 33.52 -34.70 4.10
C ASP A 858 32.39 -33.65 4.08
N GLU A 859 31.44 -33.76 5.01
CA GLU A 859 30.27 -32.90 5.18
C GLU A 859 30.35 -32.13 6.52
N CYS A 860 29.40 -32.28 7.44
CA CYS A 860 29.35 -31.47 8.66
C CYS A 860 30.16 -32.05 9.85
N ASP A 861 30.69 -33.28 9.74
CA ASP A 861 31.48 -34.01 10.76
C ASP A 861 30.97 -33.87 12.20
N ILE A 862 29.88 -34.58 12.51
CA ILE A 862 29.25 -34.55 13.84
C ILE A 862 30.19 -34.97 14.97
N LEU A 863 31.18 -35.83 14.70
CA LEU A 863 32.13 -36.28 15.73
C LEU A 863 33.12 -35.17 16.09
N ASP A 864 33.55 -34.36 15.13
CA ASP A 864 34.45 -33.24 15.40
C ASP A 864 33.73 -32.09 16.13
N TRP A 865 32.43 -31.88 15.84
CA TRP A 865 31.58 -31.03 16.68
C TRP A 865 31.60 -31.46 18.15
N ILE A 866 31.33 -32.74 18.43
CA ILE A 866 31.38 -33.27 19.81
C ILE A 866 32.77 -33.08 20.43
N ARG A 867 33.84 -33.35 19.65
CA ARG A 867 35.24 -33.18 20.08
C ARG A 867 35.59 -31.73 20.44
N THR A 868 34.92 -30.76 19.81
CA THR A 868 35.15 -29.34 20.01
C THR A 868 34.30 -28.75 21.13
N LEU A 869 33.02 -29.11 21.19
CA LEU A 869 32.06 -28.57 22.15
C LEU A 869 32.30 -29.06 23.59
N VAL A 870 32.69 -30.32 23.79
CA VAL A 870 32.89 -30.90 25.14
C VAL A 870 34.02 -30.19 25.93
N PRO A 871 35.23 -29.98 25.37
CA PRO A 871 36.27 -29.22 26.07
C PRO A 871 35.89 -27.75 26.30
N LEU A 872 35.13 -27.16 25.36
CA LEU A 872 34.63 -25.79 25.47
C LEU A 872 33.61 -25.66 26.62
N LEU A 873 32.73 -26.64 26.83
CA LEU A 873 31.79 -26.68 27.95
C LEU A 873 32.51 -26.69 29.31
N GLY A 874 33.67 -27.35 29.40
CA GLY A 874 34.54 -27.35 30.57
C GLY A 874 35.41 -26.09 30.75
N SER A 875 35.30 -25.11 29.85
CA SER A 875 36.11 -23.89 29.85
C SER A 875 35.45 -22.73 30.62
N PRO A 876 36.22 -21.90 31.36
CA PRO A 876 35.70 -20.72 32.03
C PRO A 876 35.14 -19.67 31.07
N LEU A 877 35.43 -19.79 29.77
CA LEU A 877 34.75 -19.02 28.74
C LEU A 877 33.23 -19.24 28.79
N ILE A 878 32.76 -20.49 28.96
CA ILE A 878 31.33 -20.82 28.92
C ILE A 878 30.71 -20.81 30.31
N HIS A 879 31.32 -21.49 31.29
CA HIS A 879 30.70 -21.61 32.63
C HIS A 879 30.96 -20.38 33.53
N GLY A 880 31.99 -19.57 33.26
CA GLY A 880 32.33 -18.38 34.05
C GLY A 880 32.43 -18.62 35.56
N ASN A 881 32.91 -19.80 35.98
CA ASN A 881 32.89 -20.29 37.37
C ASN A 881 31.50 -20.25 38.07
N GLY A 882 30.41 -20.39 37.31
CA GLY A 882 29.03 -20.35 37.81
C GLY A 882 28.29 -19.05 37.50
N SER A 883 28.97 -18.01 36.99
CA SER A 883 28.35 -16.71 36.70
C SER A 883 27.60 -16.64 35.36
N GLN A 884 27.77 -17.64 34.48
CA GLN A 884 27.24 -17.65 33.11
C GLN A 884 26.27 -18.81 32.89
N GLU A 885 25.27 -18.94 33.76
CA GLU A 885 24.30 -20.05 33.73
C GLU A 885 23.58 -20.17 32.39
N GLN A 886 23.03 -19.07 31.85
CA GLN A 886 22.28 -19.09 30.58
C GLN A 886 23.13 -19.56 29.40
N PHE A 887 24.38 -19.10 29.29
CA PHE A 887 25.26 -19.51 28.20
C PHE A 887 25.68 -20.97 28.36
N PHE A 888 25.95 -21.40 29.59
CA PHE A 888 26.26 -22.79 29.89
C PHE A 888 25.10 -23.73 29.56
N GLU A 889 23.87 -23.38 29.95
CA GLU A 889 22.67 -24.15 29.63
C GLU A 889 22.44 -24.24 28.12
N PHE A 890 22.53 -23.12 27.40
CA PHE A 890 22.40 -23.11 25.95
C PHE A 890 23.43 -24.03 25.25
N MET A 891 24.70 -23.97 25.67
CA MET A 891 25.75 -24.82 25.12
C MET A 891 25.53 -26.30 25.45
N LEU A 892 25.07 -26.59 26.66
CA LEU A 892 24.76 -27.93 27.12
C LEU A 892 23.59 -28.54 26.33
N ASP A 893 22.52 -27.77 26.10
CA ASP A 893 21.35 -28.19 25.31
C ASP A 893 21.73 -28.39 23.84
N PHE A 894 22.53 -27.49 23.27
CA PHE A 894 23.06 -27.59 21.91
C PHE A 894 23.87 -28.89 21.72
N MET A 895 24.77 -29.19 22.66
CA MET A 895 25.56 -30.41 22.65
C MET A 895 24.70 -31.67 22.85
N SER A 896 23.72 -31.61 23.76
CA SER A 896 22.80 -32.74 24.02
C SER A 896 22.05 -33.12 22.76
N LEU A 897 21.46 -32.14 22.06
CA LEU A 897 20.72 -32.37 20.83
C LEU A 897 21.58 -33.03 19.75
N LEU A 898 22.84 -32.59 19.60
CA LEU A 898 23.78 -33.20 18.66
C LEU A 898 24.14 -34.64 19.03
N ILE A 899 24.26 -34.97 20.32
CA ILE A 899 24.54 -36.33 20.80
C ILE A 899 23.32 -37.25 20.62
N ASP A 900 22.12 -36.71 20.79
CA ASP A 900 20.85 -37.43 20.77
C ASP A 900 20.45 -37.86 19.35
N GLU A 901 20.74 -37.03 18.36
CA GLU A 901 20.39 -37.24 16.95
C GLU A 901 21.57 -37.81 16.11
N VAL A 902 22.64 -38.30 16.76
CA VAL A 902 23.74 -38.97 16.05
C VAL A 902 23.21 -40.19 15.26
N PRO A 903 23.52 -40.30 13.95
CA PRO A 903 23.16 -41.47 13.15
C PRO A 903 23.67 -42.78 13.77
N LYS A 904 22.89 -43.86 13.61
CA LYS A 904 23.19 -45.18 14.21
C LYS A 904 24.61 -45.66 13.94
N ASP A 905 25.12 -45.42 12.73
CA ASP A 905 26.44 -45.87 12.27
C ASP A 905 27.60 -45.18 13.02
N LEU A 906 27.40 -43.96 13.51
CA LEU A 906 28.43 -43.17 14.23
C LEU A 906 28.25 -43.20 15.74
N LYS A 907 27.15 -43.77 16.24
CA LYS A 907 26.81 -43.77 17.66
C LYS A 907 27.83 -44.49 18.54
N LYS A 908 28.41 -45.60 18.06
CA LYS A 908 29.49 -46.31 18.78
C LYS A 908 30.74 -45.44 18.91
N ALA A 909 31.10 -44.74 17.83
CA ALA A 909 32.25 -43.85 17.80
C ALA A 909 32.03 -42.60 18.67
N SER A 910 30.83 -42.02 18.67
CA SER A 910 30.48 -40.87 19.52
C SER A 910 30.53 -41.21 21.00
N LEU A 911 30.01 -42.38 21.41
CA LEU A 911 30.08 -42.86 22.79
C LEU A 911 31.53 -43.08 23.24
N GLN A 912 32.36 -43.73 22.41
CA GLN A 912 33.79 -43.91 22.70
C GLN A 912 34.52 -42.58 22.84
N LEU A 913 34.23 -41.62 21.96
CA LEU A 913 34.79 -40.27 22.02
C LEU A 913 34.40 -39.56 23.32
N LEU A 914 33.12 -39.59 23.70
CA LEU A 914 32.63 -38.97 24.94
C LEU A 914 33.28 -39.57 26.20
N ASN A 915 33.52 -40.88 26.24
CA ASN A 915 34.25 -41.51 27.35
C ASN A 915 35.69 -41.03 27.47
N SER A 916 36.37 -40.87 26.33
CA SER A 916 37.75 -40.39 26.30
C SER A 916 37.89 -38.96 26.83
N MET A 917 36.83 -38.16 26.74
CA MET A 917 36.80 -36.75 27.15
C MET A 917 36.19 -36.52 28.53
N HIS A 918 35.88 -37.57 29.31
CA HIS A 918 35.27 -37.41 30.64
C HIS A 918 36.08 -36.50 31.58
N ASN A 919 37.41 -36.56 31.49
CA ASN A 919 38.31 -35.74 32.31
C ASN A 919 38.26 -34.24 31.93
N GLU A 920 37.86 -33.87 30.72
CA GLU A 920 37.75 -32.47 30.28
C GLU A 920 36.62 -31.71 31.01
N LEU A 921 35.65 -32.44 31.56
CA LEU A 921 34.50 -31.87 32.29
C LEU A 921 34.75 -31.80 33.82
N SER A 922 35.94 -32.19 34.28
CA SER A 922 36.31 -32.13 35.69
C SER A 922 36.44 -30.70 36.23
N SER A 923 36.67 -29.72 35.36
CA SER A 923 36.74 -28.29 35.68
C SER A 923 35.39 -27.59 35.79
N VAL A 924 34.27 -28.29 35.54
CA VAL A 924 32.93 -27.70 35.62
C VAL A 924 32.55 -27.41 37.09
N PRO A 925 32.05 -26.20 37.40
CA PRO A 925 31.59 -25.84 38.74
C PRO A 925 30.54 -26.80 39.30
N GLY A 926 30.59 -27.06 40.61
CA GLY A 926 29.73 -28.04 41.30
C GLY A 926 28.23 -27.87 41.02
N MET A 927 27.76 -26.64 40.86
CA MET A 927 26.36 -26.31 40.55
C MET A 927 25.86 -26.88 39.20
N PHE A 928 26.75 -27.11 38.24
CA PHE A 928 26.42 -27.64 36.91
C PHE A 928 26.73 -29.14 36.74
N GLN A 929 27.51 -29.73 37.67
CA GLN A 929 27.96 -31.11 37.56
C GLN A 929 26.82 -32.12 37.50
N THR A 930 25.71 -31.87 38.21
CA THR A 930 24.54 -32.75 38.20
C THR A 930 23.85 -32.78 36.84
N ARG A 931 23.84 -31.66 36.10
CA ARG A 931 23.27 -31.59 34.74
C ARG A 931 24.19 -32.20 33.70
N VAL A 932 25.49 -31.91 33.75
CA VAL A 932 26.49 -32.54 32.85
C VAL A 932 26.49 -34.06 32.98
N LYS A 933 26.36 -34.58 34.22
CA LYS A 933 26.24 -36.02 34.50
C LYS A 933 25.01 -36.67 33.89
N ARG A 934 23.94 -35.92 33.58
CA ARG A 934 22.72 -36.47 32.95
C ARG A 934 22.84 -36.66 31.44
N ILE A 935 23.74 -35.92 30.80
CA ILE A 935 23.90 -35.86 29.33
C ILE A 935 25.10 -36.67 28.85
N MET A 936 26.16 -36.79 29.65
CA MET A 936 27.30 -37.64 29.31
C MET A 936 26.89 -39.12 29.36
N PRO A 937 27.35 -39.96 28.41
CA PRO A 937 27.06 -41.38 28.43
C PRO A 937 27.57 -42.03 29.71
N PHE A 938 26.62 -42.62 30.44
CA PHE A 938 26.80 -43.27 31.73
C PHE A 938 27.63 -44.55 31.60
N LEU A 939 28.96 -44.43 31.57
CA LEU A 939 29.85 -45.59 31.69
C LEU A 939 30.48 -45.77 33.06
N THR A 940 30.44 -44.76 33.93
CA THR A 940 31.00 -44.89 35.29
C THR A 940 30.00 -45.36 36.35
N HIS A 941 28.68 -45.31 36.12
CA HIS A 941 27.67 -45.61 37.16
C HIS A 941 26.57 -46.60 36.77
N ASN A 942 26.58 -47.17 35.56
CA ASN A 942 25.48 -48.02 35.11
C ASN A 942 25.68 -49.48 35.56
N ILE A 943 25.09 -49.86 36.69
CA ILE A 943 25.07 -51.24 37.23
C ILE A 943 24.52 -52.24 36.17
N TYR A 944 23.69 -51.73 35.26
CA TYR A 944 23.09 -52.45 34.14
C TYR A 944 24.09 -52.86 33.03
N LEU A 945 25.22 -52.15 32.87
CA LEU A 945 26.32 -52.57 31.98
C LEU A 945 27.23 -53.61 32.64
N ASN A 946 27.28 -53.66 33.98
CA ASN A 946 27.99 -54.70 34.72
C ASN A 946 27.18 -56.00 34.90
N SER A 947 25.86 -55.98 34.66
CA SER A 947 24.98 -57.13 34.82
C SER A 947 24.20 -57.43 33.53
N THR A 948 24.73 -58.35 32.73
CA THR A 948 24.13 -58.87 31.48
C THR A 948 22.70 -59.39 31.65
N ARG A 949 22.31 -59.81 32.86
CA ARG A 949 20.95 -60.31 33.15
C ARG A 949 19.87 -59.23 33.08
N PHE A 950 20.18 -58.00 33.48
CA PHE A 950 19.16 -56.94 33.52
C PHE A 950 18.91 -56.33 32.14
N ALA A 951 19.97 -56.15 31.34
CA ALA A 951 19.89 -55.70 29.94
C ALA A 951 19.00 -56.62 29.08
N SER A 952 19.06 -57.94 29.28
CA SER A 952 18.19 -58.90 28.59
C SER A 952 16.72 -58.81 29.02
N SER A 953 16.45 -58.43 30.29
CA SER A 953 15.09 -58.35 30.83
C SER A 953 14.30 -57.11 30.36
N ILE A 954 14.98 -55.97 30.19
CA ILE A 954 14.37 -54.70 29.78
C ILE A 954 13.86 -54.76 28.33
N LEU A 955 14.50 -55.57 27.48
CA LEU A 955 14.16 -55.74 26.06
C LEU A 955 13.38 -57.04 25.75
N GLY A 956 13.05 -57.84 26.77
CA GLY A 956 12.23 -59.05 26.63
C GLY A 956 12.91 -60.25 25.96
N LEU A 957 14.24 -60.38 26.04
CA LEU A 957 15.02 -61.46 25.41
C LEU A 957 15.66 -62.41 26.44
N GLN A 958 15.86 -63.68 26.05
CA GLN A 958 16.44 -64.71 26.92
C GLN A 958 17.95 -64.51 27.15
N PRO A 959 18.46 -64.60 28.38
CA PRO A 959 19.89 -64.41 28.67
C PRO A 959 20.75 -65.56 28.12
N SER A 960 21.79 -65.25 27.33
CA SER A 960 22.83 -66.20 26.88
C SER A 960 24.00 -66.24 27.87
N ALA A 961 24.58 -67.43 28.08
CA ALA A 961 25.72 -67.67 28.99
C ALA A 961 27.09 -67.59 28.31
N ASP A 962 27.15 -67.30 27.00
CA ASP A 962 28.38 -67.31 26.22
C ASP A 962 29.07 -65.92 26.22
N PRO A 963 30.33 -65.77 26.69
CA PRO A 963 30.97 -64.46 26.89
C PRO A 963 31.11 -63.61 25.61
N GLN A 964 31.31 -64.23 24.45
CA GLN A 964 31.42 -63.51 23.18
C GLN A 964 30.06 -63.00 22.67
N GLN A 965 29.00 -63.79 22.87
CA GLN A 965 27.63 -63.35 22.58
C GLN A 965 27.16 -62.29 23.58
N GLN A 966 27.60 -62.35 24.84
CA GLN A 966 27.34 -61.30 25.83
C GLN A 966 28.00 -59.98 25.45
N GLN A 967 29.24 -60.00 24.94
CA GLN A 967 29.93 -58.80 24.46
C GLN A 967 29.21 -58.20 23.24
N GLN A 968 28.84 -59.02 22.24
CA GLN A 968 28.07 -58.59 21.07
C GLN A 968 26.66 -58.10 21.44
N HIS A 969 26.03 -58.69 22.46
CA HIS A 969 24.73 -58.28 22.97
C HIS A 969 24.80 -56.93 23.70
N LEU A 970 25.86 -56.70 24.49
CA LEU A 970 26.11 -55.40 25.12
C LEU A 970 26.32 -54.31 24.06
N GLU A 971 27.05 -54.64 23.00
CA GLU A 971 27.26 -53.74 21.85
C GLU A 971 25.94 -53.42 21.13
N ALA A 972 25.08 -54.41 20.87
CA ALA A 972 23.77 -54.19 20.26
C ALA A 972 22.82 -53.35 21.14
N CYS A 973 22.87 -53.51 22.47
CA CYS A 973 22.08 -52.71 23.40
C CYS A 973 22.55 -51.23 23.43
N LEU A 974 23.86 -51.00 23.33
CA LEU A 974 24.45 -49.66 23.22
C LEU A 974 24.11 -48.97 21.89
N GLU A 975 23.99 -49.74 20.80
CA GLU A 975 23.57 -49.22 19.49
C GLU A 975 22.09 -48.79 19.48
N GLN A 976 21.22 -49.54 20.15
CA GLN A 976 19.76 -49.31 20.08
C GLN A 976 19.23 -48.32 21.12
N SER A 977 19.85 -48.20 22.29
CA SER A 977 19.31 -47.42 23.42
C SER A 977 19.71 -45.95 23.40
N LYS A 978 18.80 -45.05 23.76
CA LYS A 978 19.13 -43.62 23.98
C LYS A 978 19.61 -43.40 25.42
N PRO A 979 20.61 -42.53 25.68
CA PRO A 979 21.23 -42.39 27.00
C PRO A 979 20.28 -42.17 28.19
N TRP A 980 19.12 -41.52 27.98
CA TRP A 980 18.10 -41.25 29.00
C TRP A 980 17.03 -42.33 29.18
N GLU A 981 16.92 -43.31 28.27
CA GLU A 981 15.97 -44.43 28.42
C GLU A 981 16.29 -45.28 29.67
N TRP A 982 17.52 -45.16 30.18
CA TRP A 982 18.01 -45.83 31.38
C TRP A 982 17.75 -45.03 32.68
N LEU A 983 17.26 -43.79 32.58
CA LEU A 983 16.95 -42.93 33.74
C LEU A 983 15.55 -43.19 34.30
N GLU A 984 14.62 -43.77 33.52
CA GLU A 984 13.22 -43.96 33.93
C GLU A 984 12.98 -45.16 34.87
N ASP A 985 13.95 -46.07 35.03
CA ASP A 985 13.78 -47.33 35.79
C ASP A 985 14.21 -47.25 37.27
N TYR A 986 14.60 -46.07 37.77
CA TYR A 986 14.97 -45.86 39.19
C TYR A 986 13.77 -45.88 40.17
N ALA A 987 12.56 -46.19 39.71
CA ALA A 987 11.33 -46.12 40.52
C ALA A 987 11.06 -47.35 41.42
N ASN A 988 11.83 -48.45 41.29
CA ASN A 988 11.46 -49.74 41.91
C ASN A 988 12.44 -50.31 42.95
N GLU A 989 13.51 -49.61 43.33
CA GLU A 989 14.36 -50.06 44.45
C GLU A 989 14.16 -49.19 45.69
N THR A 990 14.10 -49.85 46.85
CA THR A 990 13.87 -49.25 48.16
C THR A 990 14.89 -48.16 48.49
N SER A 991 14.37 -47.04 48.98
CA SER A 991 15.00 -45.75 49.25
C SER A 991 16.26 -45.76 50.12
N HIS A 992 17.28 -45.03 49.69
CA HIS A 992 18.18 -44.28 50.57
C HIS A 992 17.81 -42.78 50.50
N ASP A 993 17.70 -42.15 51.66
CA ASP A 993 16.81 -41.01 51.95
C ASP A 993 17.14 -39.63 51.33
N ASN A 994 18.08 -39.46 50.40
CA ASN A 994 18.37 -38.12 49.87
C ASN A 994 18.72 -37.99 48.38
N ASP A 995 18.63 -39.05 47.56
CA ASP A 995 19.06 -38.99 46.15
C ASP A 995 18.01 -39.50 45.13
N ALA A 996 16.73 -39.59 45.49
CA ALA A 996 15.67 -39.97 44.56
C ALA A 996 14.96 -38.75 43.94
N PRO A 997 14.73 -38.70 42.61
CA PRO A 997 13.82 -37.73 42.02
C PRO A 997 12.38 -37.95 42.50
N ILE A 998 11.61 -36.87 42.64
CA ILE A 998 10.23 -36.87 43.13
C ILE A 998 9.36 -37.75 42.21
N SER A 999 8.61 -38.70 42.78
CA SER A 999 7.75 -39.61 42.01
C SER A 999 6.62 -38.86 41.30
N LEU A 1000 6.47 -39.05 39.98
CA LEU A 1000 5.39 -38.45 39.18
C LEU A 1000 3.99 -39.00 39.54
N THR A 1001 3.92 -40.11 40.27
CA THR A 1001 2.65 -40.61 40.83
C THR A 1001 2.10 -39.72 41.95
N LEU A 1002 2.94 -38.89 42.60
CA LEU A 1002 2.50 -37.88 43.57
C LEU A 1002 1.65 -36.78 42.92
N PHE A 1003 1.71 -36.63 41.59
CA PHE A 1003 1.00 -35.62 40.81
C PHE A 1003 -0.08 -36.20 39.88
N ASN A 1004 -0.47 -37.47 40.05
CA ASN A 1004 -1.47 -38.16 39.21
C ASN A 1004 -1.17 -38.15 37.68
N ALA A 1005 0.11 -38.06 37.28
CA ALA A 1005 0.48 -38.13 35.87
C ALA A 1005 0.41 -39.57 35.32
N LEU A 1006 -0.28 -39.77 34.19
CA LEU A 1006 -0.37 -41.06 33.49
C LEU A 1006 0.92 -41.35 32.71
N LYS A 1007 1.46 -42.57 32.86
CA LYS A 1007 2.65 -43.04 32.12
C LYS A 1007 2.29 -43.21 30.62
N PRO A 1008 2.98 -42.52 29.68
CA PRO A 1008 2.70 -42.66 28.25
C PRO A 1008 3.22 -44.00 27.70
N LYS A 1009 2.60 -44.50 26.61
CA LYS A 1009 3.01 -45.76 25.95
C LYS A 1009 4.26 -45.53 25.08
N SER A 1010 5.10 -46.57 24.96
CA SER A 1010 6.44 -46.54 24.35
C SER A 1010 6.51 -46.28 22.84
N VAL A 1011 5.38 -46.03 22.17
CA VAL A 1011 5.27 -45.99 20.70
C VAL A 1011 5.21 -44.55 20.14
N ASP A 1012 5.08 -43.54 20.99
CA ASP A 1012 4.97 -42.15 20.55
C ASP A 1012 6.32 -41.42 20.53
N ASN A 1013 6.60 -40.69 19.43
CA ASN A 1013 7.81 -39.88 19.23
C ASN A 1013 7.97 -38.80 20.32
N THR A 1014 9.22 -38.56 20.76
CA THR A 1014 9.60 -37.71 21.91
C THR A 1014 9.07 -36.27 21.81
N TYR A 1015 8.94 -35.72 20.61
CA TYR A 1015 8.39 -34.37 20.39
C TYR A 1015 6.93 -34.23 20.88
N ILE A 1016 6.14 -35.31 20.84
CA ILE A 1016 4.76 -35.34 21.36
C ILE A 1016 4.74 -35.38 22.89
N LYS A 1017 5.81 -35.87 23.54
CA LYS A 1017 5.89 -36.04 25.00
C LYS A 1017 6.03 -34.71 25.76
N TRP A 1018 6.65 -33.69 25.16
CA TRP A 1018 6.86 -32.39 25.80
C TRP A 1018 5.66 -31.45 25.68
N PHE A 1019 4.88 -31.52 24.59
CA PHE A 1019 3.81 -30.57 24.31
C PHE A 1019 2.39 -31.04 24.67
N LYS A 1020 2.09 -32.35 24.69
CA LYS A 1020 0.73 -32.85 25.00
C LYS A 1020 0.44 -33.08 26.48
N PHE A 1021 1.45 -33.15 27.35
CA PHE A 1021 1.28 -33.41 28.78
C PHE A 1021 1.71 -32.21 29.64
N GLY A 1022 1.36 -31.00 29.19
CA GLY A 1022 1.30 -29.83 30.07
C GLY A 1022 0.26 -30.08 31.17
N PHE A 1023 0.57 -29.62 32.39
CA PHE A 1023 -0.26 -29.77 33.59
C PHE A 1023 -1.74 -29.48 33.31
N ASN A 1024 -2.60 -30.49 33.46
CA ASN A 1024 -4.04 -30.24 33.61
C ASN A 1024 -4.24 -29.47 34.91
N ALA A 1025 -4.40 -28.16 34.80
CA ALA A 1025 -5.08 -27.35 35.79
C ALA A 1025 -6.58 -27.70 35.72
N GLU A 1026 -6.98 -28.80 36.35
CA GLU A 1026 -8.38 -28.97 36.75
C GLU A 1026 -8.56 -28.41 38.16
N ILE A 1027 -9.14 -27.22 38.20
CA ILE A 1027 -9.74 -26.61 39.38
C ILE A 1027 -10.81 -27.58 39.93
N PRO A 1028 -10.83 -27.90 41.23
CA PRO A 1028 -11.89 -28.72 41.79
C PRO A 1028 -13.21 -27.94 41.86
N ASN A 1029 -14.28 -28.55 41.36
CA ASN A 1029 -15.66 -28.09 41.47
C ASN A 1029 -16.04 -27.59 42.87
N GLN A 1030 -16.55 -26.35 42.97
CA GLN A 1030 -17.71 -25.99 43.79
C GLN A 1030 -18.31 -24.62 43.37
N ASN A 1031 -19.47 -24.68 42.68
CA ASN A 1031 -20.61 -23.76 42.60
C ASN A 1031 -20.39 -22.23 42.41
N PHE A 1032 -20.86 -21.67 41.27
CA PHE A 1032 -22.11 -20.88 41.15
C PHE A 1032 -22.32 -20.43 39.67
N THR A 1033 -23.54 -20.67 39.15
CA THR A 1033 -24.36 -20.00 38.09
C THR A 1033 -23.75 -18.82 37.31
N GLU A 1034 -23.94 -18.58 36.00
CA GLU A 1034 -25.09 -18.74 35.09
C GLU A 1034 -24.66 -18.35 33.63
N GLU A 1035 -25.30 -18.97 32.62
CA GLU A 1035 -25.60 -18.50 31.23
C GLU A 1035 -24.46 -18.19 30.21
N LEU A 1036 -24.18 -19.04 29.18
CA LEU A 1036 -24.87 -19.24 27.87
C LEU A 1036 -24.80 -17.97 26.98
N HIS A 1037 -24.35 -17.88 25.72
CA HIS A 1037 -24.07 -18.75 24.54
C HIS A 1037 -23.65 -17.78 23.37
N PRO A 1038 -23.45 -18.13 22.07
CA PRO A 1038 -22.88 -19.33 21.39
C PRO A 1038 -21.99 -19.06 20.11
N THR A 1039 -21.10 -20.01 19.76
CA THR A 1039 -20.76 -20.56 18.40
C THR A 1039 -20.06 -19.69 17.31
N PRO A 1040 -19.41 -20.26 16.23
CA PRO A 1040 -19.50 -21.65 15.73
C PRO A 1040 -18.20 -22.38 15.35
N ASP A 1041 -18.42 -23.69 15.16
CA ASP A 1041 -17.53 -24.78 14.74
C ASP A 1041 -16.77 -24.57 13.42
N CYS A 1042 -15.59 -25.21 13.34
CA CYS A 1042 -15.07 -25.79 12.10
C CYS A 1042 -14.39 -27.14 12.40
N THR A 1043 -15.12 -28.21 12.12
CA THR A 1043 -14.65 -29.60 12.05
C THR A 1043 -13.92 -29.91 10.73
N ASN A 1044 -13.00 -30.88 10.81
CA ASN A 1044 -12.52 -31.79 9.76
C ASN A 1044 -11.60 -31.23 8.66
N PHE A 1045 -10.32 -31.60 8.73
CA PHE A 1045 -9.51 -32.03 7.57
C PHE A 1045 -8.39 -32.98 8.04
N GLU A 1046 -8.65 -34.29 7.97
CA GLU A 1046 -7.59 -35.30 7.90
C GLU A 1046 -7.10 -35.38 6.46
N GLY A 1047 -5.78 -35.27 6.27
CA GLY A 1047 -5.10 -35.65 5.03
C GLY A 1047 -4.29 -34.56 4.35
N MET A 1048 -3.06 -34.31 4.82
CA MET A 1048 -1.90 -33.90 4.01
C MET A 1048 -0.61 -33.97 4.87
N PRO A 1049 0.59 -34.15 4.26
CA PRO A 1049 1.82 -34.50 4.97
C PRO A 1049 2.37 -33.34 5.82
N LEU A 1050 2.86 -33.68 7.02
CA LEU A 1050 3.53 -32.77 7.94
C LEU A 1050 4.82 -32.21 7.34
N ASN A 1051 4.80 -30.95 6.89
CA ASN A 1051 5.99 -30.13 6.68
C ASN A 1051 5.88 -28.80 7.47
N GLU A 1052 6.99 -28.43 8.11
CA GLU A 1052 7.46 -27.07 8.46
C GLU A 1052 6.70 -26.16 9.45
N SER A 1053 5.58 -26.54 10.06
CA SER A 1053 4.82 -25.58 10.92
C SER A 1053 5.19 -25.54 12.42
N LEU A 1054 6.13 -26.34 12.91
CA LEU A 1054 6.41 -26.46 14.37
C LEU A 1054 7.62 -25.65 14.90
N LEU A 1055 8.31 -24.88 14.04
CA LEU A 1055 9.42 -24.00 14.46
C LEU A 1055 9.02 -22.55 14.73
N ARG A 1056 7.75 -22.16 14.54
CA ARG A 1056 7.29 -20.77 14.79
C ARG A 1056 6.87 -20.47 16.24
N GLY A 1057 6.62 -21.48 17.08
CA GLY A 1057 6.10 -21.28 18.44
C GLY A 1057 7.13 -20.91 19.51
N VAL A 1058 8.43 -20.86 19.18
CA VAL A 1058 9.52 -20.58 20.14
C VAL A 1058 10.11 -19.17 19.96
N PHE A 1059 9.70 -18.42 18.93
CA PHE A 1059 10.30 -17.12 18.58
C PHE A 1059 9.52 -15.87 19.03
N GLU A 1060 8.58 -15.99 19.97
CA GLU A 1060 7.86 -14.84 20.56
C GLU A 1060 7.94 -14.79 22.09
N VAL A 1061 9.09 -15.05 22.71
CA VAL A 1061 9.43 -14.48 24.03
C VAL A 1061 10.96 -14.28 24.12
N THR A 1062 11.47 -13.21 23.51
CA THR A 1062 12.66 -12.45 23.94
C THR A 1062 12.58 -11.07 23.35
#